data_AF-A0A350WWU7-F1
#
_entry.id   AF-A0A350WWU7-F1
#
_cell.length_a   1.000
_cell.length_b   1.000
_cell.length_c   1.000
_cell.angle_alpha   90.00
_cell.angle_beta   90.00
_cell.angle_gamma   90.00
#
_symmetry.space_group_name_H-M   'P 1'
#
loop_
_entity.id
_entity.type
_entity.pdbx_description
1 polymer ?
#
loop_
_entity_poly.entity_id
_entity_poly.type
_entity_poly.pdbx_seq_one_letter_code
_entity_poly.pdbx_strand_id
1 'polypeptide(L)'
;MNERRPDPDDLLKNIQAEETRRGRLKIFLGYVAGVGKTYAMLEAAHQRKAQGVDVIVGYIETHKRAETEELVEGLVVLPRKQVEYRGVNLPEMDVDAVIQRKPQLVLVDEFAHTNAPGSRHAKRYQDVQEILAAGIDVYTTLNIQHLESLNDIVAQVTGVTVRETIPDGVIDEVAEIEVIDLPPDELLVRLQEGKVYVPDQAARAIQKFFRKGNLTALREMSLRRAAERVDDQMRAYMQTRAIQGIWAAGERLLVCISPSPLSERLVRTTRRLADELNAEWIALYVETPQFASMSPEKRDRVASILQLAEDLGARSYTLSAGNSMDAVSATIIEFAHKNNITKIVAGKPLRPRWQEILRGSLVDKLIHRSGDIDVYVVTSADKPSVPAEENPLRLHSTPSRYLWSLVLVALATGVGMLIGGRIEATNLVMVYLLAVVFAAVYLGRGPAIFASFIGVLVFDLLFVHPFYTFTVSDTEYIITFIGLFLVGLVISQLTARASEQAEAARQREAETAELYDLSRDLASAADLESILSVLQKHLEQTFSRTIAILLPESNRLVTHSLSKGMSLNEEELAVADWVYRHAEPAGRHTNTLPAAQLRYLPLRTSKGVVGVLGVGKANTSDSDLSSAQRRLMEAFANQGAQAIERAQLEEQNRQIALLQSAEKLQNTLLNSISHDLRTPLVAITGALSALDEKDMEIDDATRNTLIENARGEADRLNRLVGNLLNMTRIESGTIKLRLEPGDVQDLVGTALEQLGKRAEKNPVKVNIPANFPLVPMDFTLMAQVVVNLLENAIKYSPQDSLIEVTASLDDSKARLQILDRGVGIPSDDLSRVFDKFYRVQRPESVSGTGLGLSISKGIVEAHGGEVCAKKREGGGAILEVELPLSV
;
A
#
# COMPACT_ATOMS: atom_id res chain seq x y z
N MET A 1 -6.60 49.67 11.22
CA MET A 1 -6.03 48.53 11.98
C MET A 1 -7.18 47.63 12.38
N ASN A 2 -7.43 46.57 11.61
CA ASN A 2 -8.31 45.47 12.04
C ASN A 2 -7.39 44.30 12.38
N GLU A 3 -7.06 44.16 13.66
CA GLU A 3 -6.39 42.98 14.20
C GLU A 3 -7.28 41.77 13.93
N ARG A 4 -6.83 40.90 13.01
CA ARG A 4 -7.42 39.57 12.83
C ARG A 4 -7.15 38.79 14.11
N ARG A 5 -8.19 38.56 14.91
CA ARG A 5 -8.13 37.66 16.07
C ARG A 5 -7.63 36.28 15.63
N PRO A 6 -6.63 35.69 16.31
CA PRO A 6 -6.23 34.31 16.08
C PRO A 6 -7.38 33.35 16.44
N ASP A 7 -7.37 32.18 15.81
CA ASP A 7 -8.41 31.15 15.98
C ASP A 7 -8.40 30.62 17.43
N PRO A 8 -9.54 30.66 18.15
CA PRO A 8 -9.65 30.13 19.50
C PRO A 8 -9.30 28.63 19.62
N ASP A 9 -9.48 27.83 18.56
CA ASP A 9 -9.13 26.41 18.58
C ASP A 9 -7.61 26.19 18.56
N ASP A 10 -6.88 27.06 17.85
CA ASP A 10 -5.41 27.06 17.84
C ASP A 10 -4.85 27.50 19.21
N LEU A 11 -5.49 28.48 19.86
CA LEU A 11 -5.13 28.89 21.23
C LEU A 11 -5.41 27.79 22.26
N LEU A 12 -6.51 27.04 22.13
CA LEU A 12 -6.85 25.95 23.03
C LEU A 12 -5.85 24.79 22.91
N LYS A 13 -5.43 24.45 21.69
CA LYS A 13 -4.36 23.47 21.45
C LYS A 13 -3.03 23.90 22.08
N ASN A 14 -2.69 25.18 21.98
CA ASN A 14 -1.46 25.72 22.56
C ASN A 14 -1.47 25.63 24.10
N ILE A 15 -2.61 25.92 24.75
CA ILE A 15 -2.74 25.82 26.21
C ILE A 15 -2.68 24.35 26.68
N GLN A 16 -3.34 23.44 25.95
CA GLN A 16 -3.29 22.00 26.27
C GLN A 16 -1.88 21.39 26.10
N ALA A 17 -1.11 21.87 25.13
CA ALA A 17 0.29 21.51 24.93
C ALA A 17 1.22 22.06 26.03
N GLU A 18 0.90 23.23 26.60
CA GLU A 18 1.64 23.79 27.75
C GLU A 18 1.26 23.12 29.09
N GLU A 19 0.03 22.62 29.25
CA GLU A 19 -0.45 22.00 30.49
C GLU A 19 0.10 20.58 30.75
N THR A 20 0.62 19.90 29.73
CA THR A 20 1.31 18.60 29.88
C THR A 20 2.83 18.81 29.88
N ARG A 21 3.43 19.08 31.06
CA ARG A 21 4.89 19.18 31.25
C ARG A 21 5.61 17.83 31.07
N ARG A 22 5.67 17.34 29.83
CA ARG A 22 6.56 16.25 29.40
C ARG A 22 8.00 16.79 29.32
N GLY A 23 8.98 15.99 29.71
CA GLY A 23 10.40 16.33 29.59
C GLY A 23 10.83 16.50 28.13
N ARG A 24 11.94 17.20 27.90
CA ARG A 24 12.49 17.46 26.56
C ARG A 24 13.57 16.47 26.18
N LEU A 25 13.48 15.93 24.97
CA LEU A 25 14.48 15.02 24.39
C LEU A 25 15.42 15.79 23.46
N LYS A 26 16.73 15.68 23.71
CA LYS A 26 17.79 16.13 22.79
C LYS A 26 18.59 14.93 22.28
N ILE A 27 18.71 14.81 20.96
CA ILE A 27 19.45 13.73 20.31
C ILE A 27 20.74 14.28 19.68
N PHE A 28 21.87 13.69 20.04
CA PHE A 28 23.14 13.86 19.36
C PHE A 28 23.23 12.86 18.22
N LEU A 29 22.89 13.30 17.01
CA LEU A 29 22.79 12.48 15.81
C LEU A 29 24.13 12.44 15.08
N GLY A 30 24.61 11.24 14.77
CA GLY A 30 25.79 11.05 13.92
C GLY A 30 25.54 10.01 12.84
N TYR A 31 26.39 9.99 11.81
CA TYR A 31 26.23 9.05 10.71
C TYR A 31 26.81 7.66 11.00
N VAL A 32 27.68 7.52 12.02
CA VAL A 32 28.33 6.26 12.42
C VAL A 32 28.92 6.36 13.83
N ALA A 33 29.31 5.22 14.41
CA ALA A 33 30.17 5.17 15.60
C ALA A 33 31.55 5.81 15.33
N GLY A 34 32.07 6.55 16.32
CA GLY A 34 33.40 7.17 16.24
C GLY A 34 33.44 8.65 15.85
N VAL A 35 32.32 9.24 15.42
CA VAL A 35 32.22 10.68 15.09
C VAL A 35 32.22 11.61 16.32
N GLY A 36 32.11 11.07 17.53
CA GLY A 36 32.17 11.85 18.78
C GLY A 36 30.83 12.14 19.47
N LYS A 37 29.74 11.47 19.12
CA LYS A 37 28.41 11.71 19.72
C LYS A 37 28.38 11.70 21.26
N THR A 38 28.91 10.65 21.89
CA THR A 38 28.97 10.52 23.36
C THR A 38 29.84 11.61 23.97
N TYR A 39 30.93 11.99 23.31
CA TYR A 39 31.82 13.07 23.76
C TYR A 39 31.10 14.42 23.74
N ALA A 40 30.44 14.77 22.63
CA ALA A 40 29.65 15.99 22.50
C ALA A 40 28.47 16.03 23.51
N MET A 41 27.80 14.90 23.73
CA MET A 41 26.74 14.78 24.74
C MET A 41 27.27 15.08 26.15
N LEU A 42 28.45 14.57 26.50
CA LEU A 42 29.09 14.82 27.79
C LEU A 42 29.58 16.27 27.94
N GLU A 43 30.14 16.89 26.90
CA GLU A 43 30.48 18.31 26.91
C GLU A 43 29.24 19.18 27.15
N ALA A 44 28.15 18.91 26.42
CA ALA A 44 26.89 19.62 26.60
C ALA A 44 26.31 19.42 28.02
N ALA A 45 26.49 18.23 28.61
CA ALA A 45 26.10 17.95 29.98
C ALA A 45 26.89 18.77 31.01
N HIS A 46 28.22 18.90 30.84
CA HIS A 46 29.05 19.75 31.69
C HIS A 46 28.67 21.23 31.58
N GLN A 47 28.33 21.71 30.38
CA GLN A 47 27.81 23.07 30.20
C GLN A 47 26.50 23.30 30.98
N ARG A 48 25.55 22.35 30.91
CA ARG A 48 24.30 22.41 31.68
C ARG A 48 24.55 22.36 33.19
N LYS A 49 25.49 21.51 33.64
CA LYS A 49 25.87 21.44 35.04
C LYS A 49 26.51 22.75 35.53
N ALA A 50 27.36 23.38 34.73
CA ALA A 50 27.95 24.69 35.03
C ALA A 50 26.89 25.81 35.12
N GLN A 51 25.76 25.65 34.42
CA GLN A 51 24.58 26.52 34.53
C GLN A 51 23.69 26.22 35.75
N GLY A 52 24.08 25.25 36.59
CA GLY A 52 23.36 24.88 37.82
C GLY A 52 22.24 23.86 37.63
N VAL A 53 22.16 23.19 36.48
CA VAL A 53 21.16 22.12 36.23
C VAL A 53 21.57 20.84 36.97
N ASP A 54 20.61 20.14 37.61
CA ASP A 54 20.86 18.81 38.22
C ASP A 54 20.96 17.74 37.12
N VAL A 55 22.21 17.42 36.75
CA VAL A 55 22.55 16.46 35.69
C VAL A 55 23.04 15.15 36.29
N ILE A 56 22.47 14.02 35.87
CA ILE A 56 22.92 12.68 36.25
C ILE A 56 23.17 11.81 35.02
N VAL A 57 24.04 10.81 35.18
CA VAL A 57 24.29 9.77 34.18
C VAL A 57 23.42 8.55 34.51
N GLY A 58 22.45 8.24 33.64
CA GLY A 58 21.64 7.03 33.74
C GLY A 58 22.34 5.83 33.10
N TYR A 59 22.85 6.01 31.89
CA TYR A 59 23.65 5.01 31.19
C TYR A 59 24.59 5.69 30.20
N ILE A 60 25.89 5.40 30.26
CA ILE A 60 26.90 5.82 29.28
C ILE A 60 27.85 4.67 29.05
N GLU A 61 28.16 4.38 27.79
CA GLU A 61 29.15 3.38 27.41
C GLU A 61 30.41 4.08 26.85
N THR A 62 31.48 4.10 27.65
CA THR A 62 32.73 4.77 27.29
C THR A 62 33.62 3.93 26.39
N HIS A 63 33.37 2.61 26.29
CA HIS A 63 34.21 1.64 25.58
C HIS A 63 35.71 1.76 25.90
N LYS A 64 36.06 2.12 27.15
CA LYS A 64 37.44 2.30 27.63
C LYS A 64 38.24 3.42 26.92
N ARG A 65 37.55 4.44 26.40
CA ARG A 65 38.20 5.61 25.80
C ARG A 65 38.57 6.61 26.89
N ALA A 66 39.87 6.80 27.13
CA ALA A 66 40.39 7.69 28.17
C ALA A 66 39.79 9.11 28.11
N GLU A 67 39.72 9.72 26.91
CA GLU A 67 39.15 11.08 26.72
C GLU A 67 37.65 11.16 27.07
N THR A 68 36.89 10.07 26.90
CA THR A 68 35.45 10.04 27.24
C THR A 68 35.24 9.70 28.70
N GLU A 69 36.11 8.87 29.29
CA GLU A 69 36.08 8.54 30.72
C GLU A 69 36.39 9.76 31.59
N GLU A 70 37.37 10.58 31.19
CA GLU A 70 37.69 11.84 31.87
C GLU A 70 36.48 12.80 31.90
N LEU A 71 35.67 12.84 30.85
CA LEU A 71 34.44 13.64 30.82
C LEU A 71 33.29 13.06 31.66
N VAL A 72 33.33 11.78 32.03
CA VAL A 72 32.37 11.23 32.99
C VAL A 72 32.75 11.66 34.41
N GLU A 73 34.04 11.89 34.68
CA GLU A 73 34.49 12.38 35.98
C GLU A 73 33.84 13.72 36.32
N GLY A 74 33.32 13.79 37.55
CA GLY A 74 32.58 14.95 38.03
C GLY A 74 31.07 14.90 37.74
N LEU A 75 30.52 14.00 36.94
CA LEU A 75 29.07 13.78 36.85
C LEU A 75 28.59 12.73 37.87
N VAL A 76 27.36 12.87 38.36
CA VAL A 76 26.77 11.87 39.28
C VAL A 76 26.29 10.68 38.46
N VAL A 77 26.93 9.52 38.62
CA VAL A 77 26.60 8.30 37.88
C VAL A 77 25.74 7.37 38.71
N LEU A 78 24.57 6.98 38.19
CA LEU A 78 23.73 5.98 38.83
C LEU A 78 24.32 4.57 38.68
N PRO A 79 24.22 3.70 39.71
CA PRO A 79 24.65 2.31 39.61
C PRO A 79 23.87 1.58 38.50
N ARG A 80 24.58 0.85 37.63
CA ARG A 80 23.95 0.02 36.59
C ARG A 80 23.28 -1.20 37.22
N LYS A 81 22.07 -1.53 36.77
CA LYS A 81 21.32 -2.73 37.19
C LYS A 81 21.90 -3.95 36.48
N GLN A 82 22.23 -5.00 37.22
CA GLN A 82 22.74 -6.25 36.63
C GLN A 82 21.56 -7.19 36.33
N VAL A 83 21.43 -7.60 35.07
CA VAL A 83 20.40 -8.56 34.63
C VAL A 83 21.10 -9.86 34.23
N GLU A 84 20.80 -10.95 34.93
CA GLU A 84 21.37 -12.26 34.62
C GLU A 84 20.63 -12.89 33.44
N TYR A 85 21.35 -13.16 32.35
CA TYR A 85 20.81 -13.84 31.19
C TYR A 85 21.77 -14.91 30.69
N ARG A 86 21.31 -16.17 30.68
CA ARG A 86 22.09 -17.35 30.26
C ARG A 86 23.47 -17.47 30.95
N GLY A 87 23.54 -17.14 32.24
CA GLY A 87 24.76 -17.20 33.05
C GLY A 87 25.75 -16.05 32.81
N VAL A 88 25.36 -15.01 32.05
CA VAL A 88 26.12 -13.77 31.87
C VAL A 88 25.34 -12.61 32.49
N ASN A 89 26.02 -11.82 33.33
CA ASN A 89 25.44 -10.60 33.90
C ASN A 89 25.60 -9.45 32.90
N LEU A 90 24.49 -8.92 32.42
CA LEU A 90 24.43 -7.79 31.49
C LEU A 90 24.10 -6.51 32.26
N PRO A 91 24.94 -5.46 32.17
CA PRO A 91 24.67 -4.19 32.83
C PRO A 91 23.68 -3.35 32.04
N GLU A 92 22.57 -2.95 32.67
CA GLU A 92 21.50 -2.13 32.08
C GLU A 92 21.18 -0.89 32.93
N MET A 93 20.42 0.05 32.37
CA MET A 93 19.98 1.27 33.05
C MET A 93 18.93 0.96 34.12
N ASP A 94 19.04 1.60 35.29
CA ASP A 94 18.01 1.55 36.33
C ASP A 94 17.01 2.71 36.17
N VAL A 95 15.94 2.46 35.40
CA VAL A 95 14.87 3.44 35.11
C VAL A 95 14.16 3.90 36.39
N ASP A 96 13.91 2.97 37.32
CA ASP A 96 13.20 3.26 38.57
C ASP A 96 14.03 4.20 39.45
N ALA A 97 15.35 3.99 39.52
CA ALA A 97 16.26 4.88 40.24
C ALA A 97 16.31 6.29 39.63
N VAL A 98 16.30 6.41 38.29
CA VAL A 98 16.24 7.72 37.60
C VAL A 98 14.95 8.46 37.95
N ILE A 99 13.80 7.80 37.84
CA ILE A 99 12.49 8.40 38.10
C ILE A 99 12.34 8.75 39.59
N GLN A 100 12.87 7.94 40.49
CA GLN A 100 12.83 8.21 41.93
C GLN A 100 13.73 9.40 42.31
N ARG A 101 14.89 9.55 41.66
CA ARG A 101 15.85 10.65 41.91
C ARG A 101 15.36 11.99 41.37
N LYS A 102 14.50 11.99 40.35
CA LYS A 102 13.93 13.17 39.68
C LYS A 102 14.97 14.27 39.34
N PRO A 103 16.03 13.93 38.59
CA PRO A 103 16.97 14.95 38.11
C PRO A 103 16.26 15.92 37.14
N GLN A 104 16.88 17.06 36.86
CA GLN A 104 16.42 17.92 35.77
C GLN A 104 16.83 17.37 34.41
N LEU A 105 18.01 16.74 34.32
CA LEU A 105 18.54 16.15 33.10
C LEU A 105 19.19 14.78 33.38
N VAL A 106 18.88 13.78 32.56
CA VAL A 106 19.58 12.49 32.57
C VAL A 106 20.25 12.21 31.21
N LEU A 107 21.47 11.67 31.28
CA LEU A 107 22.21 11.21 30.09
C LEU A 107 21.98 9.71 29.88
N VAL A 108 21.54 9.34 28.68
CA VAL A 108 21.23 7.95 28.29
C VAL A 108 21.85 7.66 26.92
N ASP A 109 22.97 6.96 26.89
CA ASP A 109 23.67 6.60 25.66
C ASP A 109 23.04 5.37 24.95
N GLU A 110 23.34 5.22 23.66
CA GLU A 110 22.85 4.16 22.76
C GLU A 110 21.32 4.07 22.70
N PHE A 111 20.66 5.11 22.17
CA PHE A 111 19.19 5.20 22.12
C PHE A 111 18.49 3.99 21.46
N ALA A 112 19.16 3.36 20.49
CA ALA A 112 18.65 2.23 19.71
C ALA A 112 18.86 0.85 20.37
N HIS A 113 19.52 0.81 21.53
CA HIS A 113 19.91 -0.43 22.20
C HIS A 113 18.71 -1.34 22.50
N THR A 114 18.95 -2.64 22.39
CA THR A 114 17.98 -3.67 22.79
C THR A 114 18.33 -4.16 24.19
N ASN A 115 17.45 -3.87 25.14
CA ASN A 115 17.68 -4.19 26.55
C ASN A 115 17.74 -5.71 26.78
N ALA A 116 18.50 -6.14 27.80
CA ALA A 116 18.58 -7.54 28.20
C ALA A 116 17.18 -8.16 28.48
N PRO A 117 16.93 -9.41 28.06
CA PRO A 117 15.66 -10.10 28.35
C PRO A 117 15.39 -10.18 29.85
N GLY A 118 14.22 -9.70 30.29
CA GLY A 118 13.87 -9.54 31.72
C GLY A 118 13.97 -8.09 32.24
N SER A 119 14.45 -7.16 31.42
CA SER A 119 14.37 -5.71 31.69
C SER A 119 12.94 -5.19 31.57
N ARG A 120 12.67 -4.00 32.15
CA ARG A 120 11.34 -3.36 32.19
C ARG A 120 10.74 -3.19 30.80
N HIS A 121 11.54 -2.72 29.85
CA HIS A 121 11.16 -2.60 28.45
C HIS A 121 12.14 -3.35 27.55
N ALA A 122 11.69 -3.75 26.37
CA ALA A 122 12.52 -4.46 25.39
C ALA A 122 13.54 -3.56 24.68
N LYS A 123 13.24 -2.25 24.58
CA LYS A 123 14.06 -1.28 23.85
C LYS A 123 14.34 -0.05 24.70
N ARG A 124 15.57 0.48 24.62
CA ARG A 124 16.01 1.63 25.44
C ARG A 124 15.24 2.91 25.15
N TYR A 125 14.78 3.13 23.92
CA TYR A 125 13.94 4.28 23.61
C TYR A 125 12.61 4.28 24.39
N GLN A 126 12.09 3.11 24.77
CA GLN A 126 10.87 3.01 25.59
C GLN A 126 11.14 3.43 27.04
N ASP A 127 12.33 3.11 27.58
CA ASP A 127 12.77 3.62 28.89
C ASP A 127 12.87 5.15 28.87
N VAL A 128 13.46 5.71 27.81
CA VAL A 128 13.56 7.17 27.63
C VAL A 128 12.19 7.82 27.52
N GLN A 129 11.24 7.21 26.81
CA GLN A 129 9.86 7.71 26.74
C GLN A 129 9.19 7.76 28.11
N GLU A 130 9.40 6.76 28.97
CA GLU A 130 8.89 6.75 30.34
C GLU A 130 9.54 7.86 31.19
N ILE A 131 10.85 8.06 31.07
CA ILE A 131 11.57 9.13 31.77
C ILE A 131 11.06 10.52 31.34
N LEU A 132 10.84 10.74 30.04
CA LEU A 132 10.28 11.98 29.51
C LEU A 132 8.84 12.19 30.02
N ALA A 133 8.04 11.13 30.10
CA ALA A 133 6.68 11.19 30.66
C ALA A 133 6.68 11.57 32.15
N ALA A 134 7.75 11.25 32.89
CA ALA A 134 7.95 11.70 34.28
C ALA A 134 8.39 13.17 34.41
N GLY A 135 8.55 13.90 33.29
CA GLY A 135 8.90 15.33 33.26
C GLY A 135 10.41 15.61 33.36
N ILE A 136 11.26 14.61 33.10
CA ILE A 136 12.72 14.71 33.18
C ILE A 136 13.29 14.91 31.76
N ASP A 137 14.20 15.86 31.56
CA ASP A 137 14.86 16.05 30.27
C ASP A 137 15.87 14.94 30.01
N VAL A 138 16.02 14.51 28.75
CA VAL A 138 16.91 13.40 28.37
C VAL A 138 17.84 13.84 27.24
N TYR A 139 19.14 13.63 27.42
CA TYR A 139 20.14 13.71 26.36
C TYR A 139 20.56 12.29 25.95
N THR A 140 20.53 12.00 24.65
CA THR A 140 20.85 10.68 24.12
C THR A 140 21.63 10.73 22.82
N THR A 141 22.26 9.62 22.44
CA THR A 141 22.99 9.52 21.16
C THR A 141 22.34 8.52 20.22
N LEU A 142 22.39 8.83 18.92
CA LEU A 142 21.81 7.99 17.88
C LEU A 142 22.66 8.01 16.61
N ASN A 143 22.77 6.87 15.95
CA ASN A 143 23.27 6.82 14.57
C ASN A 143 22.14 6.73 13.56
N ILE A 144 22.30 7.37 12.40
CA ILE A 144 21.33 7.34 11.30
C ILE A 144 20.97 5.91 10.85
N GLN A 145 21.92 4.99 10.95
CA GLN A 145 21.77 3.57 10.59
C GLN A 145 20.77 2.79 11.46
N HIS A 146 20.39 3.34 12.62
CA HIS A 146 19.42 2.73 13.52
C HIS A 146 17.99 3.21 13.25
N LEU A 147 17.77 4.06 12.26
CA LEU A 147 16.42 4.40 11.82
C LEU A 147 15.81 3.26 11.02
N GLU A 148 14.59 2.87 11.39
CA GLU A 148 13.88 1.77 10.75
C GLU A 148 13.62 2.04 9.26
N SER A 149 13.16 3.25 8.90
CA SER A 149 12.90 3.64 7.50
C SER A 149 14.14 3.60 6.60
N LEU A 150 15.34 3.70 7.17
CA LEU A 150 16.61 3.75 6.43
C LEU A 150 17.36 2.41 6.43
N ASN A 151 16.87 1.38 7.12
CA ASN A 151 17.61 0.13 7.31
C ASN A 151 17.94 -0.56 5.97
N ASP A 152 16.97 -0.67 5.06
CA ASP A 152 17.17 -1.31 3.74
C ASP A 152 18.17 -0.54 2.87
N ILE A 153 18.09 0.78 2.88
CA ILE A 153 18.98 1.67 2.12
C ILE A 153 20.40 1.57 2.68
N VAL A 154 20.55 1.58 4.00
CA VAL A 154 21.84 1.43 4.68
C VAL A 154 22.44 0.05 4.41
N ALA A 155 21.62 -1.01 4.40
CA ALA A 155 22.07 -2.36 4.07
C ALA A 155 22.54 -2.46 2.62
N GLN A 156 21.87 -1.79 1.67
CA GLN A 156 22.28 -1.74 0.26
C GLN A 156 23.62 -1.02 0.06
N VAL A 157 23.84 0.07 0.79
CA VAL A 157 25.08 0.87 0.69
C VAL A 157 26.25 0.19 1.42
N THR A 158 26.01 -0.30 2.64
CA THR A 158 27.09 -0.79 3.52
C THR A 158 27.33 -2.29 3.41
N GLY A 159 26.36 -3.06 2.92
CA GLY A 159 26.38 -4.52 2.87
C GLY A 159 26.19 -5.19 4.25
N VAL A 160 25.79 -4.43 5.28
CA VAL A 160 25.59 -4.90 6.65
C VAL A 160 24.16 -4.57 7.09
N THR A 161 23.44 -5.57 7.60
CA THR A 161 22.08 -5.37 8.14
C THR A 161 22.15 -4.97 9.62
N VAL A 162 21.46 -3.88 9.97
CA VAL A 162 21.40 -3.38 11.35
C VAL A 162 20.20 -3.99 12.05
N ARG A 163 20.42 -4.70 13.15
CA ARG A 163 19.35 -5.38 13.92
C ARG A 163 18.73 -4.50 14.99
N GLU A 164 19.46 -3.50 15.46
CA GLU A 164 19.02 -2.55 16.46
C GLU A 164 18.47 -1.32 15.77
N THR A 165 17.14 -1.22 15.71
CA THR A 165 16.43 -0.11 15.07
C THR A 165 15.45 0.59 16.01
N ILE A 166 15.10 1.82 15.65
CA ILE A 166 14.08 2.67 16.27
C ILE A 166 13.08 3.12 15.20
N PRO A 167 11.77 3.10 15.49
CA PRO A 167 10.76 3.66 14.61
C PRO A 167 10.91 5.18 14.44
N ASP A 168 10.73 5.68 13.22
CA ASP A 168 10.89 7.10 12.89
C ASP A 168 10.02 8.05 13.72
N GLY A 169 8.79 7.64 14.07
CA GLY A 169 7.88 8.44 14.88
C GLY A 169 8.42 8.80 16.26
N VAL A 170 9.36 8.01 16.80
CA VAL A 170 10.03 8.32 18.07
C VAL A 170 10.99 9.52 17.91
N ILE A 171 11.56 9.72 16.72
CA ILE A 171 12.38 10.89 16.41
C ILE A 171 11.53 12.12 16.12
N ASP A 172 10.35 11.93 15.53
CA ASP A 172 9.46 13.06 15.23
C ASP A 172 8.96 13.76 16.52
N GLU A 173 8.90 13.01 17.63
CA GLU A 173 8.61 13.54 18.98
C GLU A 173 9.78 14.33 19.62
N VAL A 174 10.95 14.42 18.97
CA VAL A 174 12.18 15.02 19.55
C VAL A 174 12.13 16.56 19.53
N ALA A 175 12.54 17.17 20.63
CA ALA A 175 12.56 18.63 20.78
C ALA A 175 13.80 19.28 20.14
N GLU A 176 14.94 18.60 20.10
CA GLU A 176 16.19 19.15 19.56
C GLU A 176 17.09 18.05 18.99
N ILE A 177 17.61 18.23 17.77
CA ILE A 177 18.62 17.35 17.17
C ILE A 177 19.90 18.16 16.95
N GLU A 178 21.01 17.67 17.49
CA GLU A 178 22.34 18.22 17.27
C GLU A 178 23.14 17.26 16.39
N VAL A 179 23.54 17.73 15.22
CA VAL A 179 24.31 16.91 14.26
C VAL A 179 25.79 16.96 14.62
N ILE A 180 26.36 15.80 14.92
CA ILE A 180 27.78 15.62 15.13
C ILE A 180 28.39 15.12 13.83
N ASP A 181 29.00 16.04 13.11
CA ASP A 181 29.59 15.79 11.80
C ASP A 181 31.13 15.80 11.88
N LEU A 182 31.73 14.76 11.31
CA LEU A 182 33.17 14.62 11.14
C LEU A 182 33.43 14.27 9.67
N PRO A 183 34.43 14.86 8.99
CA PRO A 183 34.77 14.45 7.64
C PRO A 183 35.12 12.95 7.57
N PRO A 184 34.66 12.19 6.55
CA PRO A 184 34.96 10.77 6.43
C PRO A 184 36.45 10.42 6.46
N ASP A 185 37.30 11.28 5.88
CA ASP A 185 38.75 11.09 5.88
C ASP A 185 39.34 11.18 7.29
N GLU A 186 38.86 12.11 8.12
CA GLU A 186 39.29 12.24 9.52
C GLU A 186 38.80 11.06 10.37
N LEU A 187 37.59 10.58 10.13
CA LEU A 187 37.09 9.39 10.82
C LEU A 187 37.94 8.15 10.51
N LEU A 188 38.39 7.99 9.26
CA LEU A 188 39.28 6.90 8.86
C LEU A 188 40.64 7.00 9.54
N VAL A 189 41.18 8.22 9.70
CA VAL A 189 42.42 8.45 10.47
C VAL A 189 42.21 8.08 11.94
N ARG A 190 41.10 8.49 12.58
CA ARG A 190 40.78 8.12 13.96
C ARG A 190 40.64 6.60 14.14
N LEU A 191 40.12 5.89 13.13
CA LEU A 191 40.05 4.43 13.13
C LEU A 191 41.46 3.80 13.04
N GLN A 192 42.35 4.33 12.21
CA GLN A 192 43.74 3.87 12.09
C GLN A 192 44.56 4.12 13.36
N GLU A 193 44.29 5.22 14.05
CA GLU A 193 44.91 5.58 15.34
C GLU A 193 44.35 4.77 16.53
N GLY A 194 43.38 3.88 16.31
CA GLY A 194 42.76 3.07 17.38
C GLY A 194 41.80 3.85 18.29
N LYS A 195 41.42 5.08 17.92
CA LYS A 195 40.49 5.93 18.68
C LYS A 195 39.02 5.53 18.49
N VAL A 196 38.74 4.64 17.53
CA VAL A 196 37.41 4.06 17.30
C VAL A 196 37.46 2.57 17.63
N TYR A 197 36.57 2.13 18.51
CA TYR A 197 36.53 0.73 18.98
C TYR A 197 36.04 -0.21 17.87
N VAL A 198 36.74 -1.33 17.70
CA VAL A 198 36.40 -2.42 16.79
C VAL A 198 36.47 -3.72 17.61
N PRO A 199 35.36 -4.42 17.86
CA PRO A 199 35.43 -5.73 18.50
C PRO A 199 36.20 -6.73 17.61
N ASP A 200 37.13 -7.50 18.19
CA ASP A 200 37.99 -8.45 17.46
C ASP A 200 37.19 -9.47 16.61
N GLN A 201 35.96 -9.78 17.02
CA GLN A 201 35.08 -10.72 16.32
C GLN A 201 34.44 -10.15 15.03
N ALA A 202 34.54 -8.83 14.79
CA ALA A 202 33.85 -8.13 13.69
C ALA A 202 34.78 -7.44 12.66
N ALA A 203 36.09 -7.63 12.77
CA ALA A 203 37.10 -6.89 11.98
C ALA A 203 36.87 -6.94 10.45
N ARG A 204 36.43 -8.07 9.90
CA ARG A 204 36.18 -8.23 8.44
C ARG A 204 34.91 -7.53 7.95
N ALA A 205 33.85 -7.47 8.76
CA ALA A 205 32.61 -6.78 8.39
C ALA A 205 32.81 -5.25 8.46
N ILE A 206 33.59 -4.80 9.45
CA ILE A 206 33.90 -3.40 9.70
C ILE A 206 34.77 -2.79 8.58
N GLN A 207 35.72 -3.55 8.01
CA GLN A 207 36.49 -3.08 6.85
C GLN A 207 35.66 -2.82 5.58
N LYS A 208 34.52 -3.51 5.43
CA LYS A 208 33.57 -3.21 4.34
C LYS A 208 32.68 -2.02 4.68
N PHE A 209 32.33 -1.85 5.96
CA PHE A 209 31.48 -0.78 6.45
C PHE A 209 32.18 0.59 6.41
N PHE A 210 33.40 0.70 6.93
CA PHE A 210 34.19 1.94 6.99
C PHE A 210 34.96 2.20 5.68
N ARG A 211 34.23 2.33 4.57
CA ARG A 211 34.76 2.79 3.28
C ARG A 211 34.34 4.22 3.04
N LYS A 212 35.21 5.03 2.42
CA LYS A 212 34.93 6.44 2.13
C LYS A 212 33.55 6.67 1.49
N GLY A 213 33.21 5.91 0.44
CA GLY A 213 31.91 6.02 -0.23
C GLY A 213 30.72 5.75 0.69
N ASN A 214 30.79 4.71 1.52
CA ASN A 214 29.73 4.37 2.48
C ASN A 214 29.56 5.46 3.54
N LEU A 215 30.68 5.97 4.07
CA LEU A 215 30.67 7.05 5.07
C LEU A 215 30.12 8.36 4.48
N THR A 216 30.46 8.68 3.23
CA THR A 216 29.90 9.86 2.53
C THR A 216 28.38 9.74 2.38
N ALA A 217 27.87 8.57 1.98
CA ALA A 217 26.43 8.34 1.85
C ALA A 217 25.69 8.44 3.19
N LEU A 218 26.22 7.83 4.25
CA LEU A 218 25.62 7.92 5.60
C LEU A 218 25.65 9.35 6.14
N ARG A 219 26.73 10.10 5.87
CA ARG A 219 26.85 11.52 6.22
C ARG A 219 25.79 12.37 5.52
N GLU A 220 25.59 12.15 4.23
CA GLU A 220 24.55 12.84 3.46
C GLU A 220 23.15 12.55 4.02
N MET A 221 22.84 11.27 4.30
CA MET A 221 21.55 10.87 4.90
C MET A 221 21.33 11.55 6.25
N SER A 222 22.37 11.66 7.08
CA SER A 222 22.29 12.29 8.40
C SER A 222 22.02 13.79 8.31
N LEU A 223 22.72 14.49 7.41
CA LEU A 223 22.51 15.92 7.18
C LEU A 223 21.14 16.23 6.61
N ARG A 224 20.66 15.41 5.66
CA ARG A 224 19.32 15.53 5.09
C ARG A 224 18.24 15.36 6.16
N ARG A 225 18.35 14.32 7.00
CA ARG A 225 17.38 14.05 8.07
C ARG A 225 17.34 15.17 9.10
N ALA A 226 18.49 15.75 9.44
CA ALA A 226 18.55 16.90 10.32
C ALA A 226 17.91 18.15 9.71
N ALA A 227 18.14 18.41 8.42
CA ALA A 227 17.54 19.53 7.70
C ALA A 227 16.00 19.42 7.66
N GLU A 228 15.46 18.23 7.34
CA GLU A 228 14.01 17.96 7.38
C GLU A 228 13.40 18.30 8.75
N ARG A 229 14.08 17.94 9.86
CA ARG A 229 13.59 18.25 11.20
C ARG A 229 13.58 19.74 11.49
N VAL A 230 14.64 20.46 11.11
CA VAL A 230 14.73 21.93 11.30
C VAL A 230 13.59 22.63 10.56
N ASP A 231 13.27 22.19 9.34
CA ASP A 231 12.14 22.69 8.58
C ASP A 231 10.80 22.49 9.31
N ASP A 232 10.57 21.30 9.87
CA ASP A 232 9.33 21.01 10.60
C ASP A 232 9.23 21.76 11.94
N GLN A 233 10.34 21.95 12.67
CA GLN A 233 10.36 22.78 13.88
C GLN A 233 10.04 24.24 13.57
N MET A 234 10.58 24.76 12.47
CA MET A 234 10.30 26.12 12.03
C MET A 234 8.84 26.29 11.61
N ARG A 235 8.26 25.33 10.87
CA ARG A 235 6.84 25.35 10.51
C ARG A 235 5.95 25.38 11.76
N ALA A 236 6.24 24.51 12.73
CA ALA A 236 5.54 24.50 14.01
C ALA A 236 5.67 25.86 14.73
N TYR A 237 6.89 26.41 14.81
CA TYR A 237 7.14 27.72 15.44
C TYR A 237 6.37 28.87 14.76
N MET A 238 6.34 28.91 13.42
CA MET A 238 5.62 29.95 12.67
C MET A 238 4.10 29.84 12.87
N GLN A 239 3.56 28.62 12.91
CA GLN A 239 2.15 28.36 13.20
C GLN A 239 1.80 28.76 14.64
N THR A 240 2.61 28.37 15.63
CA THR A 240 2.37 28.66 17.05
C THR A 240 2.45 30.15 17.38
N ARG A 241 3.32 30.92 16.70
CA ARG A 241 3.46 32.36 16.93
C ARG A 241 2.64 33.26 16.00
N ALA A 242 1.81 32.67 15.12
CA ALA A 242 1.02 33.41 14.13
C ALA A 242 1.83 34.47 13.36
N ILE A 243 3.10 34.19 13.09
CA ILE A 243 3.98 35.10 12.35
C ILE A 243 3.54 35.03 10.89
N GLN A 244 2.82 36.06 10.43
CA GLN A 244 2.48 36.19 9.01
C GLN A 244 3.71 36.66 8.23
N GLY A 245 4.16 35.82 7.30
CA GLY A 245 5.28 36.12 6.42
C GLY A 245 5.78 34.87 5.71
N ILE A 246 6.32 35.05 4.51
CA ILE A 246 6.93 33.99 3.72
C ILE A 246 8.34 33.75 4.26
N TRP A 247 8.66 32.51 4.63
CA TRP A 247 10.03 32.17 5.06
C TRP A 247 10.93 32.01 3.82
N ALA A 248 11.79 33.00 3.57
CA ALA A 248 12.67 33.07 2.41
C ALA A 248 13.97 32.25 2.58
N ALA A 249 13.87 30.94 2.84
CA ALA A 249 15.03 30.05 2.75
C ALA A 249 15.45 29.75 1.30
N GLY A 250 14.61 30.11 0.31
CA GLY A 250 14.87 30.01 -1.12
C GLY A 250 13.84 30.77 -1.94
N GLU A 251 14.22 31.20 -3.15
CA GLU A 251 13.30 31.84 -4.09
C GLU A 251 12.32 30.81 -4.67
N ARG A 252 11.04 31.17 -4.83
CA ARG A 252 10.01 30.35 -5.48
C ARG A 252 9.13 31.18 -6.39
N LEU A 253 9.00 30.72 -7.63
CA LEU A 253 8.33 31.47 -8.68
C LEU A 253 6.97 30.90 -9.02
N LEU A 254 6.03 31.78 -9.37
CA LEU A 254 4.71 31.42 -9.88
C LEU A 254 4.48 32.10 -11.22
N VAL A 255 4.30 31.35 -12.29
CA VAL A 255 3.87 31.89 -13.59
C VAL A 255 2.37 31.75 -13.77
N CYS A 256 1.70 32.86 -14.04
CA CYS A 256 0.28 32.90 -14.34
C CYS A 256 0.05 32.62 -15.83
N ILE A 257 -0.58 31.49 -16.14
CA ILE A 257 -0.89 31.06 -17.50
C ILE A 257 -2.29 31.54 -17.90
N SER A 258 -2.43 31.90 -19.17
CA SER A 258 -3.71 32.24 -19.79
C SER A 258 -3.79 31.65 -21.22
N PRO A 259 -4.97 31.66 -21.87
CA PRO A 259 -5.11 31.22 -23.27
C PRO A 259 -4.35 32.11 -24.29
N SER A 260 -3.66 33.16 -23.81
CA SER A 260 -2.88 34.07 -24.64
C SER A 260 -1.63 33.39 -25.21
N PRO A 261 -1.25 33.70 -26.47
CA PRO A 261 0.03 33.26 -27.04
C PRO A 261 1.25 33.80 -26.27
N LEU A 262 1.08 34.83 -25.43
CA LEU A 262 2.15 35.33 -24.57
C LEU A 262 2.58 34.33 -23.50
N SER A 263 1.70 33.41 -23.11
CA SER A 263 1.95 32.49 -21.99
C SER A 263 3.10 31.53 -22.26
N GLU A 264 3.32 31.09 -23.50
CA GLU A 264 4.51 30.28 -23.85
C GLU A 264 5.82 31.04 -23.55
N ARG A 265 5.85 32.33 -23.87
CA ARG A 265 7.00 33.20 -23.58
C ARG A 265 7.14 33.45 -22.08
N LEU A 266 6.04 33.58 -21.35
CA LEU A 266 6.07 33.68 -19.89
C LEU A 266 6.73 32.45 -19.30
N VAL A 267 6.27 31.25 -19.68
CA VAL A 267 6.84 29.98 -19.21
C VAL A 267 8.35 29.92 -19.48
N ARG A 268 8.80 30.22 -20.70
CA ARG A 268 10.25 30.24 -21.02
C ARG A 268 11.02 31.30 -20.25
N THR A 269 10.43 32.46 -20.02
CA THR A 269 11.05 33.56 -19.25
C THR A 269 11.18 33.18 -17.78
N THR A 270 10.14 32.59 -17.21
CA THR A 270 10.14 32.09 -15.83
C THR A 270 11.15 30.97 -15.65
N ARG A 271 11.26 30.03 -16.61
CA ARG A 271 12.27 28.98 -16.56
C ARG A 271 13.69 29.51 -16.43
N ARG A 272 14.05 30.50 -17.27
CA ARG A 272 15.37 31.15 -17.23
C ARG A 272 15.58 31.89 -15.91
N LEU A 273 14.55 32.58 -15.42
CA LEU A 273 14.64 33.31 -14.15
C LEU A 273 14.74 32.34 -12.95
N ALA A 274 14.12 31.17 -13.05
CA ALA A 274 14.26 30.08 -12.09
C ALA A 274 15.67 29.46 -12.10
N ASP A 275 16.29 29.28 -13.28
CA ASP A 275 17.71 28.87 -13.39
C ASP A 275 18.64 29.89 -12.73
N GLU A 276 18.46 31.18 -13.04
CA GLU A 276 19.30 32.26 -12.53
C GLU A 276 19.21 32.38 -11.00
N LEU A 277 18.04 32.11 -10.42
CA LEU A 277 17.80 32.17 -8.98
C LEU A 277 18.00 30.82 -8.26
N ASN A 278 18.32 29.75 -8.99
CA ASN A 278 18.32 28.37 -8.50
C ASN A 278 17.06 28.04 -7.69
N ALA A 279 15.90 28.36 -8.28
CA ALA A 279 14.62 28.44 -7.61
C ALA A 279 13.60 27.45 -8.18
N GLU A 280 12.75 26.89 -7.32
CA GLU A 280 11.60 26.12 -7.78
C GLU A 280 10.56 27.05 -8.42
N TRP A 281 9.84 26.55 -9.41
CA TRP A 281 8.82 27.34 -10.09
C TRP A 281 7.56 26.55 -10.41
N ILE A 282 6.43 27.25 -10.37
CA ILE A 282 5.10 26.70 -10.48
C ILE A 282 4.36 27.40 -11.62
N ALA A 283 3.66 26.62 -12.43
CA ALA A 283 2.76 27.08 -13.47
C ALA A 283 1.31 27.02 -12.98
N LEU A 284 0.61 28.15 -12.95
CA LEU A 284 -0.75 28.22 -12.46
C LEU A 284 -1.71 28.72 -13.53
N TYR A 285 -2.73 27.92 -13.81
CA TYR A 285 -3.91 28.32 -14.57
C TYR A 285 -5.12 28.45 -13.65
N VAL A 286 -5.88 29.54 -13.79
CA VAL A 286 -7.13 29.74 -13.04
C VAL A 286 -8.31 29.58 -13.99
N GLU A 287 -9.01 28.45 -13.86
CA GLU A 287 -10.25 28.17 -14.55
C GLU A 287 -11.35 29.11 -14.07
N THR A 288 -11.92 29.87 -15.00
CA THR A 288 -13.14 30.65 -14.78
C THR A 288 -14.33 29.90 -15.39
N PRO A 289 -15.59 30.13 -14.96
CA PRO A 289 -16.76 29.53 -15.60
C PRO A 289 -16.86 29.76 -17.11
N GLN A 290 -16.21 30.80 -17.64
CA GLN A 290 -16.08 31.04 -19.09
C GLN A 290 -15.22 30.00 -19.82
N PHE A 291 -14.41 29.21 -19.09
CA PHE A 291 -13.61 28.12 -19.64
C PHE A 291 -14.47 27.05 -20.32
N ALA A 292 -15.65 26.75 -19.77
CA ALA A 292 -16.60 25.80 -20.35
C ALA A 292 -17.14 26.27 -21.72
N SER A 293 -17.23 27.59 -21.93
CA SER A 293 -17.67 28.20 -23.20
C SER A 293 -16.52 28.60 -24.15
N MET A 294 -15.26 28.31 -23.80
CA MET A 294 -14.12 28.58 -24.69
C MET A 294 -14.08 27.64 -25.90
N SER A 295 -13.59 28.14 -27.03
CA SER A 295 -13.33 27.32 -28.22
C SER A 295 -12.35 26.17 -27.87
N PRO A 296 -12.50 24.98 -28.49
CA PRO A 296 -11.59 23.86 -28.30
C PRO A 296 -10.12 24.27 -28.45
N GLU A 297 -9.80 25.06 -29.47
CA GLU A 297 -8.45 25.57 -29.76
C GLU A 297 -7.81 26.34 -28.58
N LYS A 298 -8.61 27.13 -27.83
CA LYS A 298 -8.11 27.88 -26.67
C LYS A 298 -7.84 26.96 -25.48
N ARG A 299 -8.68 25.94 -25.29
CA ARG A 299 -8.50 24.93 -24.23
C ARG A 299 -7.27 24.07 -24.50
N ASP A 300 -7.11 23.64 -25.74
CA ASP A 300 -5.94 22.88 -26.19
C ASP A 300 -4.66 23.71 -26.03
N ARG A 301 -4.71 25.02 -26.34
CA ARG A 301 -3.59 25.92 -26.12
C ARG A 301 -3.19 26.01 -24.65
N VAL A 302 -4.13 26.22 -23.73
CA VAL A 302 -3.82 26.26 -22.28
C VAL A 302 -3.18 24.95 -21.83
N ALA A 303 -3.74 23.81 -22.24
CA ALA A 303 -3.19 22.49 -21.94
C ALA A 303 -1.75 22.34 -22.49
N SER A 304 -1.50 22.76 -23.73
CA SER A 304 -0.15 22.71 -24.33
C SER A 304 0.87 23.60 -23.61
N ILE A 305 0.44 24.74 -23.05
CA ILE A 305 1.32 25.64 -22.30
C ILE A 305 1.63 25.10 -20.90
N LEU A 306 0.63 24.49 -20.24
CA LEU A 306 0.85 23.80 -18.96
C LEU A 306 1.81 22.64 -19.15
N GLN A 307 1.61 21.83 -20.19
CA GLN A 307 2.53 20.76 -20.57
C GLN A 307 3.95 21.29 -20.84
N LEU A 308 4.08 22.38 -21.62
CA LEU A 308 5.38 23.02 -21.86
C LEU A 308 6.06 23.47 -20.56
N ALA A 309 5.30 23.92 -19.56
CA ALA A 309 5.86 24.30 -18.28
C ALA A 309 6.36 23.08 -17.50
N GLU A 310 5.61 21.97 -17.50
CA GLU A 310 6.02 20.70 -16.89
C GLU A 310 7.25 20.11 -17.57
N ASP A 311 7.30 20.11 -18.91
CA ASP A 311 8.45 19.67 -19.70
C ASP A 311 9.72 20.48 -19.37
N LEU A 312 9.56 21.73 -18.94
CA LEU A 312 10.66 22.61 -18.52
C LEU A 312 10.95 22.51 -17.00
N GLY A 313 10.29 21.61 -16.28
CA GLY A 313 10.54 21.35 -14.86
C GLY A 313 9.69 22.17 -13.88
N ALA A 314 8.59 22.79 -14.33
CA ALA A 314 7.61 23.41 -13.44
C ALA A 314 6.63 22.37 -12.89
N ARG A 315 6.08 22.61 -11.70
CA ARG A 315 4.84 21.93 -11.27
C ARG A 315 3.65 22.72 -11.81
N SER A 316 2.67 22.07 -12.44
CA SER A 316 1.48 22.75 -12.94
C SER A 316 0.26 22.56 -12.03
N TYR A 317 -0.53 23.62 -11.86
CA TYR A 317 -1.78 23.59 -11.09
C TYR A 317 -2.89 24.28 -11.88
N THR A 318 -4.09 23.72 -11.76
CA THR A 318 -5.32 24.34 -12.27
C THR A 318 -6.28 24.55 -11.10
N LEU A 319 -6.67 25.80 -10.87
CA LEU A 319 -7.59 26.18 -9.79
C LEU A 319 -8.86 26.79 -10.36
N SER A 320 -10.02 26.52 -9.77
CA SER A 320 -11.27 27.16 -10.17
C SER A 320 -11.50 28.45 -9.37
N ALA A 321 -11.87 29.53 -10.06
CA ALA A 321 -12.27 30.80 -9.44
C ALA A 321 -13.57 31.33 -10.07
N GLY A 322 -14.23 32.27 -9.38
CA GLY A 322 -15.40 32.96 -9.91
C GLY A 322 -15.08 33.79 -11.18
N ASN A 323 -16.13 34.21 -11.90
CA ASN A 323 -15.99 34.99 -13.14
C ASN A 323 -15.42 36.41 -12.99
N SER A 324 -15.15 36.88 -11.76
CA SER A 324 -14.63 38.23 -11.52
C SER A 324 -13.10 38.23 -11.48
N MET A 325 -12.47 39.28 -12.02
CA MET A 325 -11.02 39.47 -11.90
C MET A 325 -10.57 39.59 -10.43
N ASP A 326 -11.45 40.04 -9.54
CA ASP A 326 -11.19 40.07 -8.09
C ASP A 326 -11.10 38.68 -7.48
N ALA A 327 -11.93 37.73 -7.95
CA ALA A 327 -11.86 36.35 -7.50
C ALA A 327 -10.58 35.69 -8.03
N VAL A 328 -10.27 35.86 -9.32
CA VAL A 328 -9.04 35.29 -9.93
C VAL A 328 -7.78 35.81 -9.23
N SER A 329 -7.66 37.12 -9.02
CA SER A 329 -6.51 37.69 -8.30
C SER A 329 -6.45 37.23 -6.84
N ALA A 330 -7.58 37.13 -6.13
CA ALA A 330 -7.60 36.59 -4.76
C ALA A 330 -7.10 35.14 -4.73
N THR A 331 -7.57 34.29 -5.64
CA THR A 331 -7.16 32.88 -5.73
C THR A 331 -5.67 32.74 -6.03
N ILE A 332 -5.11 33.55 -6.93
CA ILE A 332 -3.66 33.55 -7.23
C ILE A 332 -2.86 33.94 -5.98
N ILE A 333 -3.26 34.99 -5.26
CA ILE A 333 -2.56 35.46 -4.07
C ILE A 333 -2.67 34.47 -2.91
N GLU A 334 -3.85 33.89 -2.68
CA GLU A 334 -4.06 32.84 -1.68
C GLU A 334 -3.19 31.61 -1.96
N PHE A 335 -3.14 31.18 -3.23
CA PHE A 335 -2.26 30.10 -3.65
C PHE A 335 -0.78 30.46 -3.46
N ALA A 336 -0.40 31.70 -3.79
CA ALA A 336 0.96 32.18 -3.65
C ALA A 336 1.42 32.16 -2.17
N HIS A 337 0.58 32.64 -1.25
CA HIS A 337 0.87 32.57 0.19
C HIS A 337 0.94 31.13 0.70
N LYS A 338 -0.01 30.26 0.32
CA LYS A 338 -0.03 28.86 0.74
C LYS A 338 1.22 28.08 0.31
N ASN A 339 1.80 28.44 -0.84
CA ASN A 339 2.97 27.77 -1.41
C ASN A 339 4.30 28.52 -1.19
N ASN A 340 4.30 29.60 -0.38
CA ASN A 340 5.49 30.42 -0.12
C ASN A 340 6.15 30.95 -1.40
N ILE A 341 5.35 31.44 -2.35
CA ILE A 341 5.83 32.04 -3.59
C ILE A 341 6.40 33.43 -3.30
N THR A 342 7.66 33.64 -3.68
CA THR A 342 8.35 34.93 -3.50
C THR A 342 8.17 35.84 -4.71
N LYS A 343 7.99 35.29 -5.92
CA LYS A 343 7.82 36.08 -7.16
C LYS A 343 6.70 35.55 -8.06
N ILE A 344 5.81 36.44 -8.52
CA ILE A 344 4.72 36.14 -9.46
C ILE A 344 5.06 36.72 -10.84
N VAL A 345 5.15 35.87 -11.86
CA VAL A 345 5.37 36.24 -13.25
C VAL A 345 4.03 36.33 -13.99
N ALA A 346 3.72 37.50 -14.53
CA ALA A 346 2.50 37.75 -15.30
C ALA A 346 2.78 38.49 -16.61
N GLY A 347 1.94 38.29 -17.61
CA GLY A 347 2.05 38.99 -18.90
C GLY A 347 1.39 40.37 -18.87
N LYS A 348 1.98 41.35 -19.56
CA LYS A 348 1.34 42.66 -19.75
C LYS A 348 0.00 42.50 -20.49
N PRO A 349 -1.07 43.19 -20.08
CA PRO A 349 -2.32 43.19 -20.82
C PRO A 349 -2.13 43.67 -22.28
N LEU A 350 -2.77 42.96 -23.20
CA LEU A 350 -2.74 43.21 -24.65
C LEU A 350 -3.82 44.20 -25.12
N ARG A 351 -4.66 44.71 -24.20
CA ARG A 351 -5.83 45.53 -24.52
C ARG A 351 -5.48 47.03 -24.59
N PRO A 352 -6.21 47.84 -25.39
CA PRO A 352 -6.03 49.29 -25.40
C PRO A 352 -6.48 49.92 -24.07
N ARG A 353 -5.78 50.96 -23.62
CA ARG A 353 -5.96 51.62 -22.31
C ARG A 353 -7.41 51.98 -21.95
N TRP A 354 -8.25 52.35 -22.92
CA TRP A 354 -9.66 52.69 -22.64
C TRP A 354 -10.49 51.47 -22.19
N GLN A 355 -10.17 50.26 -22.69
CA GLN A 355 -10.81 49.02 -22.22
C GLN A 355 -10.28 48.62 -20.85
N GLU A 356 -9.03 48.93 -20.53
CA GLU A 356 -8.44 48.70 -19.21
C GLU A 356 -9.07 49.61 -18.16
N ILE A 357 -9.36 50.87 -18.49
CA ILE A 357 -10.08 51.80 -17.60
C ILE A 357 -11.51 51.30 -17.33
N LEU A 358 -12.18 50.73 -18.35
CA LEU A 358 -13.57 50.28 -18.21
C LEU A 358 -13.71 48.90 -17.52
N ARG A 359 -12.72 48.00 -17.67
CA ARG A 359 -12.80 46.59 -17.19
C ARG A 359 -11.76 46.21 -16.14
N GLY A 360 -10.75 47.03 -15.91
CA GLY A 360 -9.59 46.74 -15.06
C GLY A 360 -8.55 45.80 -15.70
N SER A 361 -7.42 45.62 -15.01
CA SER A 361 -6.33 44.71 -15.38
C SER A 361 -6.05 43.73 -14.24
N LEU A 362 -5.85 42.45 -14.57
CA LEU A 362 -5.45 41.42 -13.58
C LEU A 362 -4.09 41.76 -12.97
N VAL A 363 -3.15 42.27 -13.77
CA VAL A 363 -1.80 42.66 -13.32
C VAL A 363 -1.89 43.79 -12.30
N ASP A 364 -2.73 44.80 -12.54
CA ASP A 364 -2.89 45.92 -11.60
C ASP A 364 -3.46 45.43 -10.26
N LYS A 365 -4.43 44.50 -10.31
CA LYS A 365 -4.99 43.89 -9.09
C LYS A 365 -3.98 43.01 -8.35
N LEU A 366 -3.14 42.26 -9.07
CA LEU A 366 -2.07 41.48 -8.48
C LEU A 366 -1.05 42.40 -7.79
N ILE A 367 -0.62 43.47 -8.44
CA ILE A 367 0.30 44.46 -7.85
C ILE A 367 -0.29 45.04 -6.56
N HIS A 368 -1.56 45.46 -6.58
CA HIS A 368 -2.20 46.03 -5.38
C HIS A 368 -2.43 45.03 -4.23
N ARG A 369 -2.50 43.72 -4.52
CA ARG A 369 -2.78 42.67 -3.52
C ARG A 369 -1.58 41.81 -3.15
N SER A 370 -0.47 41.95 -3.87
CA SER A 370 0.72 41.10 -3.73
C SER A 370 1.42 41.22 -2.38
N GLY A 371 1.22 42.33 -1.66
CA GLY A 371 1.87 42.54 -0.37
C GLY A 371 3.39 42.51 -0.53
N ASP A 372 4.03 41.53 0.11
CA ASP A 372 5.49 41.33 0.08
C ASP A 372 5.97 40.45 -1.10
N ILE A 373 5.07 40.01 -1.99
CA ILE A 373 5.39 39.17 -3.14
C ILE A 373 5.77 40.04 -4.34
N ASP A 374 6.93 39.83 -4.94
CA ASP A 374 7.34 40.60 -6.13
C ASP A 374 6.52 40.18 -7.36
N VAL A 375 5.97 41.15 -8.10
CA VAL A 375 5.25 40.88 -9.36
C VAL A 375 6.12 41.26 -10.56
N TYR A 376 6.56 40.26 -11.32
CA TYR A 376 7.37 40.42 -12.52
C TYR A 376 6.50 40.43 -13.79
N VAL A 377 6.46 41.57 -14.48
CA VAL A 377 5.61 41.76 -15.66
C VAL A 377 6.44 41.65 -16.94
N VAL A 378 6.16 40.64 -17.77
CA VAL A 378 6.90 40.41 -19.01
C VAL A 378 6.17 41.03 -20.21
N THR A 379 6.91 41.79 -21.02
CA THR A 379 6.42 42.43 -22.25
C THR A 379 6.77 41.65 -23.51
N SER A 380 5.91 41.75 -24.54
CA SER A 380 6.21 41.28 -25.91
C SER A 380 6.59 42.46 -26.81
N ALA A 381 7.61 42.27 -27.66
CA ALA A 381 8.03 43.23 -28.68
C ALA A 381 7.14 43.15 -29.94
N ASP A 382 6.64 41.96 -30.26
CA ASP A 382 5.66 41.76 -31.33
C ASP A 382 4.27 42.01 -30.78
N LYS A 383 3.49 42.88 -31.45
CA LYS A 383 2.04 42.92 -31.30
C LYS A 383 1.51 41.62 -31.92
N PRO A 384 1.14 40.59 -31.15
CA PRO A 384 0.47 39.45 -31.75
C PRO A 384 -0.86 40.00 -32.26
N SER A 385 -1.19 39.73 -33.51
CA SER A 385 -2.56 39.90 -34.00
C SER A 385 -3.43 38.88 -33.26
N VAL A 386 -3.85 39.23 -32.04
CA VAL A 386 -4.84 38.44 -31.31
C VAL A 386 -6.12 38.53 -32.15
N PRO A 387 -6.68 37.40 -32.63
CA PRO A 387 -8.00 37.42 -33.25
C PRO A 387 -8.95 38.10 -32.28
N ALA A 388 -9.72 39.08 -32.77
CA ALA A 388 -10.67 39.82 -31.95
C ALA A 388 -11.44 38.84 -31.05
N GLU A 389 -11.35 39.01 -29.73
CA GLU A 389 -12.08 38.18 -28.76
C GLU A 389 -13.53 38.05 -29.23
N GLU A 390 -13.99 36.81 -29.39
CA GLU A 390 -15.39 36.54 -29.65
C GLU A 390 -16.22 37.22 -28.57
N ASN A 391 -17.00 38.20 -29.02
CA ASN A 391 -17.74 39.09 -28.16
C ASN A 391 -18.61 38.26 -27.21
N PRO A 392 -18.55 38.43 -25.87
CA PRO A 392 -19.44 37.75 -24.91
C PRO A 392 -20.93 38.16 -25.06
N LEU A 393 -21.22 38.98 -26.09
CA LEU A 393 -22.52 39.38 -26.58
C LEU A 393 -22.97 38.60 -27.82
N ARG A 394 -22.35 37.46 -28.18
CA ARG A 394 -22.86 36.62 -29.29
C ARG A 394 -24.28 36.14 -28.99
N LEU A 395 -25.24 36.86 -29.56
CA LEU A 395 -26.69 36.61 -29.53
C LEU A 395 -27.10 35.43 -30.45
N HIS A 396 -26.25 34.44 -30.68
CA HIS A 396 -26.62 33.35 -31.60
C HIS A 396 -27.48 32.30 -30.90
N SER A 397 -28.79 32.43 -31.07
CA SER A 397 -29.75 31.34 -30.96
C SER A 397 -30.23 30.96 -32.36
N THR A 398 -30.75 29.75 -32.55
CA THR A 398 -31.30 29.34 -33.85
C THR A 398 -32.39 30.33 -34.31
N PRO A 399 -32.47 30.69 -35.61
CA PRO A 399 -33.43 31.69 -36.11
C PRO A 399 -34.88 31.37 -35.75
N SER A 400 -35.22 30.08 -35.63
CA SER A 400 -36.53 29.61 -35.20
C SER A 400 -36.93 30.07 -33.79
N ARG A 401 -35.97 30.24 -32.87
CA ARG A 401 -36.26 30.69 -31.49
C ARG A 401 -36.60 32.18 -31.45
N TYR A 402 -36.03 32.98 -32.34
CA TYR A 402 -36.43 34.38 -32.51
C TYR A 402 -37.85 34.52 -33.05
N LEU A 403 -38.26 33.63 -33.96
CA LEU A 403 -39.64 33.59 -34.44
C LEU A 403 -40.62 33.26 -33.29
N TRP A 404 -40.30 32.29 -32.44
CA TRP A 404 -41.10 31.99 -31.26
C TRP A 404 -41.17 33.14 -30.26
N SER A 405 -40.09 33.93 -30.10
CA SER A 405 -40.15 35.12 -29.27
C SER A 405 -41.08 36.20 -29.83
N LEU A 406 -41.18 36.32 -31.15
CA LEU A 406 -42.15 37.20 -31.80
C LEU A 406 -43.59 36.73 -31.52
N VAL A 407 -43.84 35.42 -31.58
CA VAL A 407 -45.14 34.82 -31.24
C VAL A 407 -45.53 35.11 -29.80
N LEU A 408 -44.59 35.01 -28.85
CA LEU A 408 -44.85 35.35 -27.45
C LEU A 408 -45.21 36.83 -27.25
N VAL A 409 -44.52 37.74 -27.94
CA VAL A 409 -44.85 39.18 -27.90
C VAL A 409 -46.21 39.43 -28.53
N ALA A 410 -46.52 38.79 -29.66
CA ALA A 410 -47.83 38.89 -30.31
C ALA A 410 -48.97 38.36 -29.41
N LEU A 411 -48.74 37.25 -28.70
CA LEU A 411 -49.69 36.71 -27.73
C LEU A 411 -49.91 37.67 -26.56
N ALA A 412 -48.83 38.23 -25.99
CA ALA A 412 -48.91 39.24 -24.93
C ALA A 412 -49.68 40.48 -25.39
N THR A 413 -49.47 40.90 -26.64
CA THR A 413 -50.20 42.01 -27.27
C THR A 413 -51.68 41.70 -27.41
N GLY A 414 -52.05 40.50 -27.89
CA GLY A 414 -53.44 40.07 -28.03
C GLY A 414 -54.18 40.00 -26.68
N VAL A 415 -53.51 39.47 -25.65
CA VAL A 415 -54.03 39.49 -24.27
C VAL A 415 -54.18 40.93 -23.77
N GLY A 416 -53.20 41.79 -24.05
CA GLY A 416 -53.25 43.20 -23.70
C GLY A 416 -54.42 43.93 -24.35
N MET A 417 -54.72 43.67 -25.63
CA MET A 417 -55.88 44.25 -26.32
C MET A 417 -57.21 43.77 -25.74
N LEU A 418 -57.30 42.50 -25.34
CA LEU A 418 -58.52 41.93 -24.75
C LEU A 418 -58.86 42.56 -23.39
N ILE A 419 -57.84 42.90 -22.60
CA ILE A 419 -57.99 43.33 -21.21
C ILE A 419 -57.78 44.85 -21.04
N GLY A 420 -57.14 45.53 -21.99
CA GLY A 420 -56.71 46.93 -21.89
C GLY A 420 -57.84 47.95 -21.74
N GLY A 421 -59.09 47.60 -22.07
CA GLY A 421 -60.25 48.43 -21.73
C GLY A 421 -60.67 48.38 -20.26
N ARG A 422 -60.09 47.49 -19.45
CA ARG A 422 -60.45 47.24 -18.04
C ARG A 422 -59.31 47.49 -17.05
N ILE A 423 -58.10 47.71 -17.54
CA ILE A 423 -56.88 47.80 -16.73
C ILE A 423 -56.04 48.98 -17.25
N GLU A 424 -55.40 49.71 -16.33
CA GLU A 424 -54.45 50.78 -16.68
C GLU A 424 -53.26 50.27 -17.51
N ALA A 425 -52.79 51.10 -18.45
CA ALA A 425 -51.70 50.76 -19.35
C ALA A 425 -50.42 50.32 -18.59
N THR A 426 -50.14 50.91 -17.44
CA THR A 426 -49.00 50.57 -16.57
C THR A 426 -49.00 49.11 -16.11
N ASN A 427 -50.18 48.51 -15.88
CA ASN A 427 -50.30 47.12 -15.46
C ASN A 427 -50.19 46.13 -16.63
N LEU A 428 -50.47 46.57 -17.86
CA LEU A 428 -50.28 45.75 -19.08
C LEU A 428 -48.81 45.43 -19.34
N VAL A 429 -47.89 46.26 -18.83
CA VAL A 429 -46.44 46.03 -18.88
C VAL A 429 -46.06 44.70 -18.23
N MET A 430 -46.77 44.26 -17.18
CA MET A 430 -46.50 42.98 -16.52
C MET A 430 -46.73 41.78 -17.44
N VAL A 431 -47.67 41.87 -18.39
CA VAL A 431 -47.95 40.82 -19.38
C VAL A 431 -46.78 40.65 -20.35
N TYR A 432 -46.19 41.78 -20.79
CA TYR A 432 -44.99 41.77 -21.62
C TYR A 432 -43.76 41.28 -20.84
N LEU A 433 -43.65 41.65 -19.57
CA LEU A 433 -42.60 41.14 -18.69
C LEU A 433 -42.68 39.62 -18.59
N LEU A 434 -43.88 39.06 -18.40
CA LEU A 434 -44.10 37.61 -18.33
C LEU A 434 -43.68 36.91 -19.65
N ALA A 435 -43.98 37.50 -20.80
CA ALA A 435 -43.54 36.98 -22.10
C ALA A 435 -42.00 36.99 -22.26
N VAL A 436 -41.34 38.05 -21.78
CA VAL A 436 -39.88 38.16 -21.77
C VAL A 436 -39.25 37.12 -20.83
N VAL A 437 -39.84 36.88 -19.66
CA VAL A 437 -39.40 35.82 -18.73
C VAL A 437 -39.52 34.45 -19.37
N PHE A 438 -40.66 34.17 -20.01
CA PHE A 438 -40.88 32.91 -20.70
C PHE A 438 -39.87 32.70 -21.83
N ALA A 439 -39.59 33.75 -22.62
CA ALA A 439 -38.56 33.71 -23.64
C ALA A 439 -37.15 33.47 -23.04
N ALA A 440 -36.82 34.07 -21.89
CA ALA A 440 -35.55 33.87 -21.21
C ALA A 440 -35.36 32.42 -20.75
N VAL A 441 -36.40 31.77 -20.25
CA VAL A 441 -36.36 30.40 -19.76
C VAL A 441 -36.30 29.37 -20.89
N TYR A 442 -37.13 29.53 -21.93
CA TYR A 442 -37.32 28.48 -22.93
C TYR A 442 -36.60 28.72 -24.27
N LEU A 443 -36.37 29.97 -24.65
CA LEU A 443 -35.80 30.34 -25.95
C LEU A 443 -34.33 30.78 -25.85
N GLY A 444 -33.90 31.20 -24.67
CA GLY A 444 -32.52 31.60 -24.38
C GLY A 444 -32.30 33.11 -24.48
N ARG A 445 -31.04 33.54 -24.27
CA ARG A 445 -30.68 34.95 -24.07
C ARG A 445 -30.99 35.87 -25.24
N GLY A 446 -30.69 35.43 -26.46
CA GLY A 446 -30.91 36.25 -27.66
C GLY A 446 -32.39 36.57 -27.91
N PRO A 447 -33.27 35.54 -28.01
CA PRO A 447 -34.70 35.72 -28.18
C PRO A 447 -35.37 36.50 -27.04
N ALA A 448 -34.89 36.40 -25.80
CA ALA A 448 -35.44 37.17 -24.67
C ALA A 448 -35.14 38.68 -24.75
N ILE A 449 -33.90 39.03 -25.11
CA ILE A 449 -33.51 40.43 -25.35
C ILE A 449 -34.32 40.98 -26.54
N PHE A 450 -34.44 40.20 -27.61
CA PHE A 450 -35.26 40.55 -28.77
C PHE A 450 -36.74 40.75 -28.40
N ALA A 451 -37.33 39.85 -27.60
CA ALA A 451 -38.69 39.96 -27.09
C ALA A 451 -38.89 41.23 -26.26
N SER A 452 -37.91 41.59 -25.41
CA SER A 452 -37.99 42.79 -24.57
C SER A 452 -37.97 44.07 -25.41
N PHE A 453 -37.12 44.12 -26.44
CA PHE A 453 -37.00 45.27 -27.33
C PHE A 453 -38.24 45.44 -28.21
N ILE A 454 -38.68 44.37 -28.87
CA ILE A 454 -39.89 44.38 -29.70
C ILE A 454 -41.13 44.60 -28.83
N GLY A 455 -41.19 44.02 -27.62
CA GLY A 455 -42.28 44.20 -26.68
C GLY A 455 -42.46 45.66 -26.24
N VAL A 456 -41.36 46.36 -25.95
CA VAL A 456 -41.39 47.82 -25.64
C VAL A 456 -41.92 48.62 -26.83
N LEU A 457 -41.43 48.35 -28.05
CA LEU A 457 -41.88 49.06 -29.26
C LEU A 457 -43.36 48.83 -29.56
N VAL A 458 -43.82 47.59 -29.44
CA VAL A 458 -45.22 47.21 -29.69
C VAL A 458 -46.13 47.78 -28.60
N PHE A 459 -45.67 47.80 -27.35
CA PHE A 459 -46.40 48.41 -26.25
C PHE A 459 -46.57 49.92 -26.42
N ASP A 460 -45.49 50.64 -26.75
CA ASP A 460 -45.50 52.10 -27.01
C ASP A 460 -46.48 52.44 -28.14
N LEU A 461 -46.44 51.69 -29.23
CA LEU A 461 -47.27 51.95 -30.41
C LEU A 461 -48.76 51.72 -30.18
N LEU A 462 -49.16 50.78 -29.31
CA LEU A 462 -50.55 50.34 -29.18
C LEU A 462 -51.26 50.74 -27.88
N PHE A 463 -50.51 50.96 -26.80
CA PHE A 463 -51.09 51.15 -25.47
C PHE A 463 -50.74 52.51 -24.82
N VAL A 464 -49.81 53.28 -25.38
CA VAL A 464 -49.47 54.64 -24.91
C VAL A 464 -50.15 55.68 -25.79
N HIS A 465 -50.74 56.71 -25.17
CA HIS A 465 -51.45 57.77 -25.89
C HIS A 465 -50.47 58.92 -26.27
N PRO A 466 -50.50 59.48 -27.50
CA PRO A 466 -51.40 59.15 -28.61
C PRO A 466 -51.05 57.83 -29.31
N PHE A 467 -52.08 56.99 -29.50
CA PHE A 467 -51.93 55.67 -30.11
C PHE A 467 -51.38 55.77 -31.54
N TYR A 468 -50.65 54.73 -31.97
CA TYR A 468 -50.06 54.60 -33.30
C TYR A 468 -48.99 55.64 -33.63
N THR A 469 -48.40 56.29 -32.62
CA THR A 469 -47.31 57.25 -32.79
C THR A 469 -46.17 56.99 -31.81
N PHE A 470 -44.93 57.16 -32.25
CA PHE A 470 -43.73 57.04 -31.41
C PHE A 470 -43.40 58.36 -30.69
N THR A 471 -44.39 59.02 -30.08
CA THR A 471 -44.17 60.27 -29.36
C THR A 471 -43.93 60.00 -27.88
N VAL A 472 -42.66 59.97 -27.50
CA VAL A 472 -42.20 59.86 -26.11
C VAL A 472 -42.39 61.20 -25.40
N SER A 473 -43.65 61.61 -25.19
CA SER A 473 -44.00 62.88 -24.55
C SER A 473 -44.23 62.74 -23.04
N ASP A 474 -44.52 61.52 -22.55
CA ASP A 474 -44.70 61.23 -21.13
C ASP A 474 -43.44 60.61 -20.53
N THR A 475 -42.77 61.40 -19.69
CA THR A 475 -41.58 60.99 -18.93
C THR A 475 -41.85 59.76 -18.04
N GLU A 476 -43.12 59.49 -17.71
CA GLU A 476 -43.58 58.37 -16.88
C GLU A 476 -43.32 56.99 -17.54
N TYR A 477 -43.48 56.88 -18.87
CA TYR A 477 -43.28 55.61 -19.58
C TYR A 477 -41.81 55.30 -19.87
N ILE A 478 -40.94 56.31 -19.95
CA ILE A 478 -39.49 56.13 -20.16
C ILE A 478 -38.88 55.27 -19.03
N ILE A 479 -39.24 55.57 -17.78
CA ILE A 479 -38.76 54.83 -16.61
C ILE A 479 -39.22 53.37 -16.68
N THR A 480 -40.47 53.16 -17.10
CA THR A 480 -41.08 51.83 -17.23
C THR A 480 -40.42 51.00 -18.34
N PHE A 481 -40.07 51.62 -19.48
CA PHE A 481 -39.36 50.96 -20.57
C PHE A 481 -37.93 50.57 -20.19
N ILE A 482 -37.21 51.48 -19.53
CA ILE A 482 -35.86 51.20 -19.00
C ILE A 482 -35.95 50.08 -17.96
N GLY A 483 -36.94 50.13 -17.06
CA GLY A 483 -37.20 49.11 -16.05
C GLY A 483 -37.49 47.73 -16.66
N LEU A 484 -38.39 47.65 -17.64
CA LEU A 484 -38.73 46.40 -18.32
C LEU A 484 -37.51 45.80 -19.05
N PHE A 485 -36.73 46.64 -19.74
CA PHE A 485 -35.52 46.21 -20.42
C PHE A 485 -34.44 45.72 -19.43
N LEU A 486 -34.23 46.44 -18.32
CA LEU A 486 -33.30 46.02 -17.26
C LEU A 486 -33.72 44.70 -16.61
N VAL A 487 -35.01 44.54 -16.28
CA VAL A 487 -35.53 43.29 -15.71
C VAL A 487 -35.37 42.14 -16.70
N GLY A 488 -35.68 42.35 -17.99
CA GLY A 488 -35.42 41.36 -19.04
C GLY A 488 -33.96 40.96 -19.15
N LEU A 489 -33.03 41.91 -19.05
CA LEU A 489 -31.58 41.67 -19.09
C LEU A 489 -31.11 40.88 -17.86
N VAL A 490 -31.54 41.28 -16.65
CA VAL A 490 -31.20 40.59 -15.39
C VAL A 490 -31.72 39.16 -15.39
N ILE A 491 -32.98 38.95 -15.77
CA ILE A 491 -33.59 37.61 -15.82
C ILE A 491 -32.86 36.76 -16.87
N SER A 492 -32.59 37.31 -18.05
CA SER A 492 -31.83 36.62 -19.08
C SER A 492 -30.43 36.19 -18.63
N GLN A 493 -29.74 37.04 -17.86
CA GLN A 493 -28.43 36.75 -17.30
C GLN A 493 -28.48 35.69 -16.20
N LEU A 494 -29.49 35.73 -15.34
CA LEU A 494 -29.69 34.72 -14.30
C LEU A 494 -30.01 33.35 -14.92
N THR A 495 -30.89 33.31 -15.92
CA THR A 495 -31.25 32.06 -16.60
C THR A 495 -30.07 31.46 -17.35
N ALA A 496 -29.28 32.27 -18.08
CA ALA A 496 -28.08 31.77 -18.76
C ALA A 496 -27.07 31.15 -17.79
N ARG A 497 -26.85 31.79 -16.63
CA ARG A 497 -25.98 31.25 -15.57
C ARG A 497 -26.53 29.97 -14.97
N ALA A 498 -27.83 29.88 -14.71
CA ALA A 498 -28.46 28.69 -14.16
C ALA A 498 -28.35 27.49 -15.13
N SER A 499 -28.55 27.72 -16.43
CA SER A 499 -28.40 26.67 -17.46
C SER A 499 -26.96 26.19 -17.60
N GLU A 500 -25.98 27.09 -17.67
CA GLU A 500 -24.55 26.73 -17.71
C GLU A 500 -24.13 25.93 -16.48
N GLN A 501 -24.60 26.34 -15.29
CA GLN A 501 -24.34 25.60 -14.05
C GLN A 501 -24.99 24.21 -14.05
N ALA A 502 -26.22 24.07 -14.55
CA ALA A 502 -26.92 22.79 -14.63
C ALA A 502 -26.25 21.81 -15.61
N GLU A 503 -25.74 22.30 -16.74
CA GLU A 503 -24.97 21.47 -17.69
C GLU A 503 -23.63 21.02 -17.09
N ALA A 504 -22.88 21.92 -16.47
CA ALA A 504 -21.62 21.58 -15.80
C ALA A 504 -21.81 20.67 -14.57
N ALA A 505 -22.96 20.74 -13.90
CA ALA A 505 -23.31 19.81 -12.83
C ALA A 505 -23.63 18.40 -13.37
N ARG A 506 -24.44 18.32 -14.45
CA ARG A 506 -24.77 17.04 -15.11
C ARG A 506 -23.54 16.33 -15.69
N GLN A 507 -22.59 17.07 -16.27
CA GLN A 507 -21.34 16.47 -16.75
C GLN A 507 -20.51 15.88 -15.60
N ARG A 508 -20.39 16.60 -14.48
CA ARG A 508 -19.69 16.10 -13.28
C ARG A 508 -20.39 14.89 -12.66
N GLU A 509 -21.71 14.87 -12.65
CA GLU A 509 -22.51 13.73 -12.19
C GLU A 509 -22.24 12.49 -13.05
N ALA A 510 -22.24 12.64 -14.38
CA ALA A 510 -21.94 11.55 -15.30
C ALA A 510 -20.50 11.01 -15.13
N GLU A 511 -19.49 11.88 -15.05
CA GLU A 511 -18.10 11.48 -14.82
C GLU A 511 -17.92 10.72 -13.49
N THR A 512 -18.61 11.18 -12.44
CA THR A 512 -18.55 10.55 -11.11
C THR A 512 -19.24 9.19 -11.10
N ALA A 513 -20.38 9.07 -11.80
CA ALA A 513 -21.11 7.80 -11.92
C ALA A 513 -20.26 6.72 -12.62
N GLU A 514 -19.59 7.06 -13.72
CA GLU A 514 -18.70 6.14 -14.46
C GLU A 514 -17.53 5.66 -13.58
N LEU A 515 -16.89 6.57 -12.84
CA LEU A 515 -15.82 6.21 -11.88
C LEU A 515 -16.33 5.31 -10.75
N TYR A 516 -17.53 5.59 -10.25
CA TYR A 516 -18.14 4.80 -9.18
C TYR A 516 -18.49 3.39 -9.65
N ASP A 517 -19.06 3.24 -10.85
CA ASP A 517 -19.38 1.94 -11.42
C ASP A 517 -18.12 1.09 -11.66
N LEU A 518 -17.05 1.68 -12.21
CA LEU A 518 -15.74 1.01 -12.32
C LEU A 518 -15.21 0.56 -10.95
N SER A 519 -15.20 1.48 -9.97
CA SER A 519 -14.67 1.18 -8.63
C SER A 519 -15.45 0.04 -7.95
N ARG A 520 -16.79 0.03 -8.07
CA ARG A 520 -17.63 -1.04 -7.54
C ARG A 520 -17.34 -2.38 -8.20
N ASP A 521 -17.25 -2.41 -9.53
CA ASP A 521 -17.03 -3.65 -10.27
C ASP A 521 -15.61 -4.21 -9.98
N LEU A 522 -14.59 -3.35 -9.91
CA LEU A 522 -13.22 -3.72 -9.50
C LEU A 522 -13.14 -4.20 -8.05
N ALA A 523 -13.98 -3.68 -7.14
CA ALA A 523 -14.05 -4.14 -5.76
C ALA A 523 -14.69 -5.53 -5.65
N SER A 524 -15.59 -5.89 -6.56
CA SER A 524 -16.27 -7.20 -6.59
C SER A 524 -15.48 -8.31 -7.28
N ALA A 525 -14.46 -7.96 -8.06
CA ALA A 525 -13.62 -8.91 -8.78
C ALA A 525 -12.64 -9.63 -7.82
N ALA A 526 -12.64 -10.97 -7.87
CA ALA A 526 -11.89 -11.81 -6.94
C ALA A 526 -10.48 -12.20 -7.41
N ASP A 527 -10.22 -12.16 -8.71
CA ASP A 527 -8.94 -12.55 -9.31
C ASP A 527 -8.43 -11.52 -10.33
N LEU A 528 -7.15 -11.66 -10.67
CA LEU A 528 -6.46 -10.76 -11.60
C LEU A 528 -7.12 -10.76 -12.98
N GLU A 529 -7.56 -11.91 -13.49
CA GLU A 529 -8.23 -12.01 -14.79
C GLU A 529 -9.56 -11.25 -14.82
N SER A 530 -10.38 -11.39 -13.78
CA SER A 530 -11.64 -10.65 -13.65
C SER A 530 -11.38 -9.14 -13.59
N ILE A 531 -10.40 -8.70 -12.81
CA ILE A 531 -10.01 -7.28 -12.71
C ILE A 531 -9.61 -6.72 -14.07
N LEU A 532 -8.75 -7.43 -14.81
CA LEU A 532 -8.30 -7.00 -16.13
C LEU A 532 -9.46 -6.94 -17.13
N SER A 533 -10.38 -7.90 -17.10
CA SER A 533 -11.55 -7.92 -17.98
C SER A 533 -12.53 -6.78 -17.69
N VAL A 534 -12.77 -6.47 -16.42
CA VAL A 534 -13.60 -5.34 -15.98
C VAL A 534 -12.97 -4.03 -16.43
N LEU A 535 -11.67 -3.84 -16.17
CA LEU A 535 -10.95 -2.63 -16.54
C LEU A 535 -10.95 -2.42 -18.06
N GLN A 536 -10.66 -3.46 -18.83
CA GLN A 536 -10.70 -3.41 -20.29
C GLN A 536 -12.10 -3.02 -20.79
N LYS A 537 -13.15 -3.69 -20.30
CA LYS A 537 -14.53 -3.46 -20.73
C LYS A 537 -14.98 -2.01 -20.49
N HIS A 538 -14.74 -1.48 -19.29
CA HIS A 538 -15.10 -0.10 -18.93
C HIS A 538 -14.31 0.91 -19.77
N LEU A 539 -13.00 0.70 -19.94
CA LEU A 539 -12.17 1.57 -20.79
C LEU A 539 -12.63 1.58 -22.26
N GLU A 540 -12.98 0.42 -22.81
CA GLU A 540 -13.50 0.30 -24.18
C GLU A 540 -14.86 0.99 -24.33
N GLN A 541 -15.76 0.83 -23.36
CA GLN A 541 -17.12 1.38 -23.39
C GLN A 541 -17.12 2.91 -23.24
N THR A 542 -16.41 3.44 -22.24
CA THR A 542 -16.42 4.88 -21.93
C THR A 542 -15.64 5.69 -22.98
N PHE A 543 -14.52 5.15 -23.50
CA PHE A 543 -13.66 5.89 -24.44
C PHE A 543 -13.82 5.50 -25.90
N SER A 544 -14.57 4.43 -26.20
CA SER A 544 -14.76 3.90 -27.56
C SER A 544 -13.43 3.64 -28.30
N ARG A 545 -12.41 3.20 -27.55
CA ARG A 545 -11.03 2.96 -28.00
C ARG A 545 -10.61 1.54 -27.68
N THR A 546 -9.72 1.02 -28.50
CA THR A 546 -9.04 -0.26 -28.24
C THR A 546 -7.98 -0.09 -27.15
N ILE A 547 -7.85 -1.09 -26.29
CA ILE A 547 -7.05 -1.11 -25.07
C ILE A 547 -6.13 -2.33 -25.07
N ALA A 548 -4.92 -2.15 -24.52
CA ALA A 548 -3.99 -3.21 -24.17
C ALA A 548 -3.55 -3.03 -22.72
N ILE A 549 -3.49 -4.12 -21.94
CA ILE A 549 -2.95 -4.09 -20.58
C ILE A 549 -1.79 -5.08 -20.50
N LEU A 550 -0.63 -4.57 -20.13
CA LEU A 550 0.61 -5.33 -20.00
C LEU A 550 1.06 -5.33 -18.53
N LEU A 551 1.41 -6.51 -18.02
CA LEU A 551 1.92 -6.68 -16.65
C LEU A 551 3.30 -7.34 -16.68
N PRO A 552 4.15 -7.12 -15.67
CA PRO A 552 5.47 -7.73 -15.60
C PRO A 552 5.39 -9.19 -15.16
N GLU A 553 5.96 -10.11 -15.95
CA GLU A 553 6.22 -11.50 -15.59
C GLU A 553 7.70 -11.81 -15.77
N SER A 554 8.36 -12.37 -14.75
CA SER A 554 9.78 -12.79 -14.83
C SER A 554 10.72 -11.71 -15.42
N ASN A 555 10.50 -10.44 -15.04
CA ASN A 555 11.27 -9.28 -15.49
C ASN A 555 11.10 -8.89 -16.98
N ARG A 556 9.99 -9.30 -17.61
CA ARG A 556 9.55 -8.86 -18.94
C ARG A 556 8.08 -8.46 -18.91
N LEU A 557 7.67 -7.47 -19.69
CA LEU A 557 6.24 -7.16 -19.86
C LEU A 557 5.59 -8.19 -20.78
N VAL A 558 4.48 -8.75 -20.31
CA VAL A 558 3.64 -9.67 -21.06
C VAL A 558 2.25 -9.04 -21.22
N THR A 559 1.65 -9.22 -22.38
CA THR A 559 0.30 -8.75 -22.66
C THR A 559 -0.71 -9.69 -22.03
N HIS A 560 -1.44 -9.21 -21.01
CA HIS A 560 -2.49 -10.00 -20.35
C HIS A 560 -3.88 -9.75 -20.93
N SER A 561 -4.13 -8.54 -21.42
CA SER A 561 -5.42 -8.17 -22.01
C SER A 561 -5.19 -7.33 -23.27
N LEU A 562 -5.95 -7.65 -24.32
CA LEU A 562 -5.85 -7.02 -25.63
C LEU A 562 -7.22 -6.95 -26.29
N SER A 563 -7.62 -5.78 -26.77
CA SER A 563 -8.85 -5.61 -27.54
C SER A 563 -8.84 -6.44 -28.83
N LYS A 564 -10.03 -6.89 -29.24
CA LYS A 564 -10.21 -7.63 -30.50
C LYS A 564 -9.76 -6.78 -31.70
N GLY A 565 -8.86 -7.35 -32.52
CA GLY A 565 -8.34 -6.69 -33.72
C GLY A 565 -7.11 -5.79 -33.50
N MET A 566 -6.60 -5.68 -32.27
CA MET A 566 -5.31 -5.05 -31.98
C MET A 566 -4.18 -6.09 -32.03
N SER A 567 -3.01 -5.69 -32.55
CA SER A 567 -1.77 -6.46 -32.48
C SER A 567 -0.63 -5.56 -32.01
N LEU A 568 0.20 -6.06 -31.10
CA LEU A 568 1.37 -5.35 -30.59
C LEU A 568 2.62 -5.90 -31.27
N ASN A 569 3.35 -5.04 -31.98
CA ASN A 569 4.63 -5.38 -32.59
C ASN A 569 5.78 -5.21 -31.58
N GLU A 570 7.00 -5.67 -31.91
CA GLU A 570 8.15 -5.52 -31.01
C GLU A 570 8.47 -4.05 -30.65
N GLU A 571 8.27 -3.13 -31.59
CA GLU A 571 8.44 -1.68 -31.34
C GLU A 571 7.44 -1.15 -30.30
N GLU A 572 6.17 -1.60 -30.38
CA GLU A 572 5.11 -1.23 -29.44
C GLU A 572 5.39 -1.79 -28.04
N LEU A 573 5.89 -3.03 -27.95
CA LEU A 573 6.33 -3.64 -26.68
C LEU A 573 7.53 -2.90 -26.08
N ALA A 574 8.47 -2.42 -26.91
CA ALA A 574 9.62 -1.64 -26.43
C ALA A 574 9.19 -0.28 -25.85
N VAL A 575 8.20 0.38 -26.46
CA VAL A 575 7.61 1.61 -25.92
C VAL A 575 6.92 1.33 -24.58
N ALA A 576 6.16 0.24 -24.47
CA ALA A 576 5.55 -0.18 -23.21
C ALA A 576 6.60 -0.47 -22.11
N ASP A 577 7.69 -1.16 -22.44
CA ASP A 577 8.80 -1.41 -21.49
C ASP A 577 9.47 -0.12 -21.04
N TRP A 578 9.62 0.85 -21.95
CA TRP A 578 10.12 2.17 -21.60
C TRP A 578 9.20 2.86 -20.57
N VAL A 579 7.89 2.85 -20.79
CA VAL A 579 6.88 3.43 -19.87
C VAL A 579 6.91 2.74 -18.51
N TYR A 580 7.04 1.41 -18.48
CA TYR A 580 7.13 0.65 -17.22
C TYR A 580 8.34 1.05 -16.38
N ARG A 581 9.51 1.23 -17.02
CA ARG A 581 10.77 1.55 -16.32
C ARG A 581 10.88 3.00 -15.88
N HIS A 582 10.42 3.94 -16.71
CA HIS A 582 10.53 5.38 -16.43
C HIS A 582 9.30 5.93 -15.73
N ALA A 583 8.27 5.10 -15.57
CA ALA A 583 6.96 5.45 -15.10
C ALA A 583 6.25 6.52 -15.94
N GLU A 584 6.79 7.09 -17.01
CA GLU A 584 6.18 8.22 -17.74
C GLU A 584 5.32 7.79 -18.94
N PRO A 585 4.23 8.53 -19.27
CA PRO A 585 3.45 8.27 -20.48
C PRO A 585 4.30 8.46 -21.77
N ALA A 586 4.15 7.55 -22.73
CA ALA A 586 4.86 7.62 -24.01
C ALA A 586 3.97 7.18 -25.18
N GLY A 587 4.46 7.33 -26.40
CA GLY A 587 3.77 6.91 -27.61
C GLY A 587 2.96 8.02 -28.27
N ARG A 588 1.89 7.65 -28.97
CA ARG A 588 1.12 8.56 -29.81
C ARG A 588 0.62 9.80 -29.05
N HIS A 589 0.81 10.98 -29.64
CA HIS A 589 0.44 12.28 -29.06
C HIS A 589 1.08 12.57 -27.69
N THR A 590 2.31 12.08 -27.49
CA THR A 590 3.20 12.46 -26.40
C THR A 590 4.51 13.02 -26.97
N ASN A 591 5.31 13.68 -26.13
CA ASN A 591 6.65 14.15 -26.51
C ASN A 591 7.70 13.02 -26.53
N THR A 592 7.36 11.85 -25.98
CA THR A 592 8.29 10.74 -25.79
C THR A 592 7.88 9.56 -26.67
N LEU A 593 8.73 9.19 -27.62
CA LEU A 593 8.47 8.12 -28.59
C LEU A 593 7.17 8.33 -29.42
N PRO A 594 6.94 9.50 -30.04
CA PRO A 594 5.68 9.85 -30.71
C PRO A 594 5.33 9.00 -31.93
N ALA A 595 6.30 8.25 -32.46
CA ALA A 595 6.15 7.39 -33.63
C ALA A 595 5.32 6.12 -33.35
N ALA A 596 5.07 5.77 -32.08
CA ALA A 596 4.24 4.63 -31.72
C ALA A 596 2.78 4.83 -32.18
N GLN A 597 2.11 3.73 -32.48
CA GLN A 597 0.71 3.72 -32.90
C GLN A 597 -0.25 3.89 -31.72
N LEU A 598 0.17 3.46 -30.53
CA LEU A 598 -0.59 3.51 -29.29
C LEU A 598 -0.03 4.57 -28.35
N ARG A 599 -0.91 5.09 -27.48
CA ARG A 599 -0.52 5.90 -26.33
C ARG A 599 -0.42 4.99 -25.12
N TYR A 600 0.73 4.99 -24.46
CA TYR A 600 0.98 4.18 -23.27
C TYR A 600 0.93 5.02 -22.00
N LEU A 601 0.23 4.50 -21.00
CA LEU A 601 0.04 5.10 -19.68
C LEU A 601 0.57 4.12 -18.62
N PRO A 602 1.35 4.59 -17.64
CA PRO A 602 1.80 3.78 -16.53
C PRO A 602 0.63 3.45 -15.59
N LEU A 603 0.52 2.21 -15.14
CA LEU A 603 -0.35 1.84 -14.03
C LEU A 603 0.45 2.01 -12.73
N ARG A 604 0.31 3.16 -12.07
CA ARG A 604 1.13 3.56 -10.92
C ARG A 604 0.41 3.32 -9.58
N THR A 605 1.15 2.80 -8.60
CA THR A 605 0.76 2.75 -7.20
C THR A 605 1.82 3.42 -6.33
N SER A 606 1.61 3.48 -5.00
CA SER A 606 2.60 4.05 -4.08
C SER A 606 3.92 3.25 -4.03
N LYS A 607 3.92 1.98 -4.43
CA LYS A 607 5.10 1.10 -4.44
C LYS A 607 5.86 1.11 -5.78
N GLY A 608 5.25 1.61 -6.84
CA GLY A 608 5.87 1.67 -8.16
C GLY A 608 4.88 1.43 -9.30
N VAL A 609 5.41 1.07 -10.47
CA VAL A 609 4.60 0.76 -11.64
C VAL A 609 4.26 -0.73 -11.63
N VAL A 610 2.97 -1.06 -11.62
CA VAL A 610 2.49 -2.45 -11.59
C VAL A 610 2.17 -3.00 -12.98
N GLY A 611 2.10 -2.12 -13.99
CA GLY A 611 1.83 -2.49 -15.37
C GLY A 611 1.73 -1.27 -16.28
N VAL A 612 1.33 -1.51 -17.53
CA VAL A 612 1.20 -0.47 -18.56
C VAL A 612 -0.11 -0.64 -19.31
N LEU A 613 -0.80 0.47 -19.51
CA LEU A 613 -2.03 0.58 -20.28
C LEU A 613 -1.74 1.20 -21.66
N GLY A 614 -1.92 0.44 -22.73
CA GLY A 614 -1.91 0.94 -24.11
C GLY A 614 -3.31 1.36 -24.57
N VAL A 615 -3.42 2.53 -25.18
CA VAL A 615 -4.67 3.12 -25.67
C VAL A 615 -4.54 3.44 -27.16
N GLY A 616 -5.42 2.87 -27.97
CA GLY A 616 -5.43 3.02 -29.43
C GLY A 616 -6.37 4.11 -29.97
N LYS A 617 -6.63 4.02 -31.27
CA LYS A 617 -7.57 4.90 -32.00
C LYS A 617 -9.01 4.68 -31.54
N ALA A 618 -9.84 5.72 -31.64
CA ALA A 618 -11.27 5.56 -31.44
C ALA A 618 -11.89 4.90 -32.69
N ASN A 619 -12.89 4.05 -32.48
CA ASN A 619 -13.48 3.22 -33.53
C ASN A 619 -14.18 4.02 -34.65
N THR A 620 -14.52 5.29 -34.41
CA THR A 620 -15.39 6.09 -35.30
C THR A 620 -14.80 7.43 -35.75
N SER A 621 -13.69 7.91 -35.16
CA SER A 621 -13.01 9.15 -35.60
C SER A 621 -11.57 9.22 -35.10
N ASP A 622 -10.66 9.89 -35.83
CA ASP A 622 -9.27 10.14 -35.38
C ASP A 622 -9.18 11.36 -34.45
N SER A 623 -10.28 11.70 -33.76
CA SER A 623 -10.30 12.81 -32.81
C SER A 623 -9.51 12.46 -31.56
N ASP A 624 -8.73 13.41 -31.04
CA ASP A 624 -7.98 13.22 -29.81
C ASP A 624 -8.87 13.22 -28.57
N LEU A 625 -8.40 12.57 -27.50
CA LEU A 625 -9.05 12.64 -26.19
C LEU A 625 -9.05 14.09 -25.70
N SER A 626 -10.23 14.61 -25.37
CA SER A 626 -10.38 15.90 -24.70
C SER A 626 -9.68 15.91 -23.33
N SER A 627 -9.37 17.08 -22.79
CA SER A 627 -8.72 17.21 -21.48
C SER A 627 -9.51 16.54 -20.34
N ALA A 628 -10.84 16.60 -20.37
CA ALA A 628 -11.70 15.92 -19.41
C ALA A 628 -11.59 14.39 -19.53
N GLN A 629 -11.63 13.86 -20.76
CA GLN A 629 -11.46 12.42 -21.01
C GLN A 629 -10.06 11.93 -20.65
N ARG A 630 -9.00 12.73 -20.83
CA ARG A 630 -7.64 12.37 -20.39
C ARG A 630 -7.57 12.20 -18.87
N ARG A 631 -8.13 13.15 -18.11
CA ARG A 631 -8.20 13.05 -16.64
C ARG A 631 -9.00 11.84 -16.18
N LEU A 632 -10.14 11.57 -16.83
CA LEU A 632 -10.96 10.39 -16.53
C LEU A 632 -10.19 9.08 -16.82
N MET A 633 -9.46 9.01 -17.93
CA MET A 633 -8.61 7.88 -18.30
C MET A 633 -7.51 7.63 -17.26
N GLU A 634 -6.83 8.69 -16.82
CA GLU A 634 -5.81 8.61 -15.76
C GLU A 634 -6.42 8.13 -14.43
N ALA A 635 -7.62 8.58 -14.09
CA ALA A 635 -8.35 8.10 -12.92
C ALA A 635 -8.69 6.59 -13.04
N PHE A 636 -9.11 6.12 -14.21
CA PHE A 636 -9.36 4.69 -14.48
C PHE A 636 -8.06 3.88 -14.37
N ALA A 637 -6.96 4.37 -14.94
CA ALA A 637 -5.65 3.74 -14.85
C ALA A 637 -5.17 3.60 -13.40
N ASN A 638 -5.36 4.63 -12.57
CA ASN A 638 -5.00 4.59 -11.15
C ASN A 638 -5.87 3.61 -10.34
N GLN A 639 -7.19 3.58 -10.58
CA GLN A 639 -8.09 2.62 -9.93
C GLN A 639 -7.75 1.17 -10.35
N GLY A 640 -7.47 0.96 -11.64
CA GLY A 640 -7.01 -0.32 -12.16
C GLY A 640 -5.69 -0.76 -11.55
N ALA A 641 -4.71 0.15 -11.43
CA ALA A 641 -3.42 -0.13 -10.80
C ALA A 641 -3.56 -0.61 -9.35
N GLN A 642 -4.41 0.06 -8.56
CA GLN A 642 -4.68 -0.33 -7.17
C GLN A 642 -5.35 -1.71 -7.08
N ALA A 643 -6.30 -2.01 -7.96
CA ALA A 643 -6.96 -3.31 -8.00
C ALA A 643 -5.98 -4.44 -8.39
N ILE A 644 -5.13 -4.21 -9.41
CA ILE A 644 -4.10 -5.16 -9.85
C ILE A 644 -3.10 -5.44 -8.73
N GLU A 645 -2.60 -4.40 -8.05
CA GLU A 645 -1.68 -4.55 -6.91
C GLU A 645 -2.31 -5.37 -5.78
N ARG A 646 -3.58 -5.08 -5.44
CA ARG A 646 -4.30 -5.82 -4.41
C ARG A 646 -4.38 -7.31 -4.75
N ALA A 647 -4.76 -7.66 -5.98
CA ALA A 647 -4.86 -9.05 -6.41
C ALA A 647 -3.50 -9.77 -6.42
N GLN A 648 -2.42 -9.09 -6.84
CA GLN A 648 -1.07 -9.66 -6.79
C GLN A 648 -0.63 -9.92 -5.34
N LEU A 649 -0.90 -9.00 -4.41
CA LEU A 649 -0.56 -9.15 -3.00
C LEU A 649 -1.39 -10.26 -2.33
N GLU A 650 -2.67 -10.38 -2.66
CA GLU A 650 -3.53 -11.47 -2.17
C GLU A 650 -3.02 -12.84 -2.63
N GLU A 651 -2.61 -12.97 -3.90
CA GLU A 651 -2.05 -14.22 -4.41
C GLU A 651 -0.71 -14.56 -3.74
N GLN A 652 0.17 -13.58 -3.56
CA GLN A 652 1.43 -13.77 -2.82
C GLN A 652 1.19 -14.22 -1.37
N ASN A 653 0.26 -13.57 -0.66
CA ASN A 653 -0.10 -13.95 0.70
C ASN A 653 -0.68 -15.37 0.76
N ARG A 654 -1.50 -15.75 -0.22
CA ARG A 654 -2.04 -17.11 -0.33
C ARG A 654 -0.92 -18.14 -0.47
N GLN A 655 0.09 -17.88 -1.32
CA GLN A 655 1.25 -18.76 -1.49
C GLN A 655 2.10 -18.86 -0.22
N ILE A 656 2.36 -17.73 0.45
CA ILE A 656 3.09 -17.70 1.73
C ILE A 656 2.35 -18.52 2.79
N ALA A 657 1.02 -18.36 2.89
CA ALA A 657 0.21 -19.10 3.85
C ALA A 657 0.22 -20.62 3.59
N LEU A 658 0.22 -21.04 2.33
CA LEU A 658 0.36 -22.45 1.95
C LEU A 658 1.73 -23.01 2.37
N LEU A 659 2.82 -22.27 2.13
CA LEU A 659 4.17 -22.68 2.53
C LEU A 659 4.31 -22.76 4.06
N GLN A 660 3.81 -21.77 4.80
CA GLN A 660 3.83 -21.78 6.26
C GLN A 660 3.01 -22.93 6.83
N SER A 661 1.87 -23.26 6.21
CA SER A 661 1.05 -24.41 6.61
C SER A 661 1.81 -25.73 6.42
N ALA A 662 2.51 -25.88 5.31
CA ALA A 662 3.36 -27.05 5.04
C ALA A 662 4.52 -27.16 6.05
N GLU A 663 5.21 -26.05 6.33
CA GLU A 663 6.31 -26.02 7.30
C GLU A 663 5.83 -26.33 8.73
N LYS A 664 4.68 -25.79 9.14
CA LYS A 664 4.07 -26.08 10.45
C LYS A 664 3.70 -27.56 10.60
N LEU A 665 3.15 -28.16 9.54
CA LEU A 665 2.87 -29.60 9.52
C LEU A 665 4.18 -30.39 9.66
N GLN A 666 5.21 -30.06 8.88
CA GLN A 666 6.52 -30.72 8.95
C GLN A 666 7.14 -30.65 10.36
N ASN A 667 7.12 -29.47 11.00
CA ASN A 667 7.64 -29.29 12.35
C ASN A 667 6.86 -30.08 13.41
N THR A 668 5.52 -30.14 13.27
CA THR A 668 4.68 -30.94 14.17
C THR A 668 5.02 -32.43 14.04
N LEU A 669 5.26 -32.91 12.82
CA LEU A 669 5.66 -34.29 12.56
C LEU A 669 7.03 -34.62 13.17
N LEU A 670 8.04 -33.76 12.97
CA LEU A 670 9.38 -33.96 13.53
C LEU A 670 9.38 -34.00 15.07
N ASN A 671 8.55 -33.17 15.70
CA ASN A 671 8.40 -33.17 17.16
C ASN A 671 7.75 -34.46 17.68
N SER A 672 6.72 -34.97 16.99
CA SER A 672 6.09 -36.25 17.34
C SER A 672 7.07 -37.42 17.20
N ILE A 673 7.83 -37.47 16.10
CA ILE A 673 8.83 -38.51 15.86
C ILE A 673 9.90 -38.50 16.94
N SER A 674 10.38 -37.30 17.31
CA SER A 674 11.40 -37.15 18.35
C SER A 674 10.92 -37.67 19.72
N HIS A 675 9.65 -37.47 20.05
CA HIS A 675 9.05 -37.98 21.29
C HIS A 675 8.96 -39.52 21.28
N ASP A 676 8.50 -40.10 20.17
CA ASP A 676 8.32 -41.55 20.03
C ASP A 676 9.65 -42.31 19.99
N LEU A 677 10.74 -41.69 19.55
CA LEU A 677 12.10 -42.23 19.63
C LEU A 677 12.70 -42.12 21.04
N ARG A 678 12.40 -41.02 21.77
CA ARG A 678 12.97 -40.77 23.10
C ARG A 678 12.46 -41.76 24.15
N THR A 679 11.19 -42.14 24.08
CA THR A 679 10.55 -43.04 25.06
C THR A 679 11.25 -44.41 25.18
N PRO A 680 11.45 -45.19 24.09
CA PRO A 680 12.19 -46.46 24.18
C PRO A 680 13.65 -46.26 24.56
N LEU A 681 14.29 -45.17 24.11
CA LEU A 681 15.69 -44.88 24.44
C LEU A 681 15.89 -44.64 25.95
N VAL A 682 14.97 -43.93 26.60
CA VAL A 682 14.98 -43.73 28.05
C VAL A 682 14.80 -45.06 28.79
N ALA A 683 13.90 -45.93 28.33
CA ALA A 683 13.69 -47.24 28.93
C ALA A 683 14.92 -48.15 28.82
N ILE A 684 15.58 -48.18 27.65
CA ILE A 684 16.83 -48.92 27.43
C ILE A 684 17.93 -48.38 28.35
N THR A 685 18.11 -47.06 28.39
CA THR A 685 19.15 -46.41 29.20
C THR A 685 18.91 -46.65 30.69
N GLY A 686 17.66 -46.60 31.15
CA GLY A 686 17.30 -46.90 32.54
C GLY A 686 17.58 -48.36 32.92
N ALA A 687 17.22 -49.31 32.05
CA ALA A 687 17.52 -50.72 32.27
C ALA A 687 19.03 -51.02 32.29
N LEU A 688 19.80 -50.39 31.41
CA LEU A 688 21.27 -50.52 31.39
C LEU A 688 21.93 -49.85 32.61
N SER A 689 21.43 -48.69 33.05
CA SER A 689 21.95 -48.00 34.23
C SER A 689 21.72 -48.82 35.51
N ALA A 690 20.53 -49.42 35.64
CA ALA A 690 20.22 -50.32 36.75
C ALA A 690 21.12 -51.57 36.76
N LEU A 691 21.59 -52.04 35.60
CA LEU A 691 22.51 -53.18 35.48
C LEU A 691 23.98 -52.82 35.77
N ASP A 692 24.37 -51.54 35.66
CA ASP A 692 25.75 -51.04 35.86
C ASP A 692 26.03 -50.60 37.32
N GLU A 693 24.99 -50.44 38.13
CA GLU A 693 25.10 -49.97 39.51
C GLU A 693 25.75 -51.03 40.42
N LYS A 694 27.00 -50.79 40.84
CA LYS A 694 27.87 -51.77 41.52
C LYS A 694 27.49 -52.11 42.96
N ASP A 695 26.65 -51.30 43.60
CA ASP A 695 26.23 -51.47 45.00
C ASP A 695 24.87 -52.17 45.16
N MET A 696 24.23 -52.58 44.05
CA MET A 696 22.93 -53.26 44.06
C MET A 696 23.10 -54.78 43.88
N GLU A 697 22.69 -55.57 44.89
CA GLU A 697 22.52 -57.03 44.73
C GLU A 697 21.26 -57.31 43.89
N ILE A 698 21.45 -57.44 42.58
CA ILE A 698 20.38 -57.82 41.64
C ILE A 698 20.38 -59.34 41.51
N ASP A 699 19.25 -59.97 41.81
CA ASP A 699 19.08 -61.41 41.57
C ASP A 699 19.09 -61.72 40.06
N ASP A 700 19.43 -62.96 39.71
CA ASP A 700 19.53 -63.38 38.29
C ASP A 700 18.19 -63.24 37.54
N ALA A 701 17.07 -63.33 38.25
CA ALA A 701 15.74 -63.15 37.70
C ALA A 701 15.49 -61.69 37.27
N THR A 702 15.81 -60.71 38.11
CA THR A 702 15.67 -59.28 37.82
C THR A 702 16.68 -58.84 36.75
N ARG A 703 17.90 -59.38 36.79
CA ARG A 703 18.92 -59.16 35.75
C ARG A 703 18.40 -59.59 34.37
N ASN A 704 17.86 -60.80 34.26
CA ASN A 704 17.29 -61.29 33.00
C ASN A 704 16.10 -60.45 32.54
N THR A 705 15.24 -60.03 33.48
CA THR A 705 14.08 -59.16 33.18
C THR A 705 14.51 -57.80 32.61
N LEU A 706 15.55 -57.17 33.18
CA LEU A 706 16.08 -55.90 32.69
C LEU A 706 16.71 -56.04 31.29
N ILE A 707 17.43 -57.13 31.03
CA ILE A 707 18.01 -57.44 29.71
C ILE A 707 16.91 -57.68 28.67
N GLU A 708 15.87 -58.46 29.01
CA GLU A 708 14.73 -58.71 28.11
C GLU A 708 13.96 -57.42 27.79
N ASN A 709 13.73 -56.56 28.79
CA ASN A 709 13.08 -55.26 28.58
C ASN A 709 13.91 -54.34 27.68
N ALA A 710 15.22 -54.22 27.92
CA ALA A 710 16.11 -53.41 27.09
C ALA A 710 16.15 -53.94 25.63
N ARG A 711 16.22 -55.26 25.46
CA ARG A 711 16.21 -55.89 24.13
C ARG A 711 14.87 -55.67 23.41
N GLY A 712 13.76 -55.82 24.13
CA GLY A 712 12.41 -55.58 23.60
C GLY A 712 12.20 -54.14 23.12
N GLU A 713 12.68 -53.16 23.87
CA GLU A 713 12.61 -51.74 23.49
C GLU A 713 13.60 -51.38 22.36
N ALA A 714 14.77 -52.04 22.29
CA ALA A 714 15.70 -51.88 21.16
C ALA A 714 15.12 -52.43 19.85
N ASP A 715 14.51 -53.61 19.89
CA ASP A 715 13.80 -54.20 18.73
C ASP A 715 12.61 -53.33 18.30
N ARG A 716 11.91 -52.73 19.28
CA ARG A 716 10.84 -51.77 19.02
C ARG A 716 11.34 -50.50 18.35
N LEU A 717 12.45 -49.92 18.82
CA LEU A 717 13.08 -48.75 18.22
C LEU A 717 13.53 -49.04 16.79
N ASN A 718 14.14 -50.20 16.54
CA ASN A 718 14.59 -50.61 15.21
C ASN A 718 13.42 -50.74 14.22
N ARG A 719 12.29 -51.32 14.65
CA ARG A 719 11.05 -51.33 13.85
C ARG A 719 10.53 -49.92 13.55
N LEU A 720 10.59 -49.01 14.53
CA LEU A 720 10.12 -47.63 14.37
C LEU A 720 10.96 -46.86 13.35
N VAL A 721 12.28 -47.00 13.42
CA VAL A 721 13.22 -46.43 12.43
C VAL A 721 13.02 -47.05 11.05
N GLY A 722 12.86 -48.37 10.97
CA GLY A 722 12.55 -49.07 9.71
C GLY A 722 11.26 -48.55 9.06
N ASN A 723 10.21 -48.36 9.85
CA ASN A 723 8.93 -47.81 9.39
C ASN A 723 9.08 -46.36 8.87
N LEU A 724 9.88 -45.51 9.53
CA LEU A 724 10.18 -44.15 9.07
C LEU A 724 10.98 -44.13 7.76
N LEU A 725 11.96 -45.02 7.61
CA LEU A 725 12.74 -45.14 6.38
C LEU A 725 11.91 -45.66 5.21
N ASN A 726 10.98 -46.60 5.47
CA ASN A 726 10.03 -47.04 4.46
C ASN A 726 9.10 -45.88 4.06
N MET A 727 8.63 -45.07 5.00
CA MET A 727 7.79 -43.91 4.73
C MET A 727 8.47 -42.88 3.81
N THR A 728 9.71 -42.52 4.12
CA THR A 728 10.49 -41.56 3.29
C THR A 728 10.77 -42.09 1.87
N ARG A 729 10.92 -43.41 1.71
CA ARG A 729 11.05 -44.05 0.40
C ARG A 729 9.74 -44.04 -0.40
N ILE A 730 8.59 -44.24 0.27
CA ILE A 730 7.25 -44.09 -0.34
C ILE A 730 7.07 -42.63 -0.83
N GLU A 731 7.37 -41.63 0.02
CA GLU A 731 7.15 -40.21 -0.30
C GLU A 731 8.01 -39.67 -1.43
N SER A 732 9.24 -40.17 -1.54
CA SER A 732 10.14 -39.80 -2.65
C SER A 732 9.84 -40.56 -3.95
N GLY A 733 8.86 -41.46 -3.95
CA GLY A 733 8.53 -42.31 -5.10
C GLY A 733 9.67 -43.28 -5.50
N THR A 734 10.62 -43.55 -4.60
CA THR A 734 11.85 -44.31 -4.91
C THR A 734 11.75 -45.81 -4.64
N ILE A 735 10.57 -46.32 -4.26
CA ILE A 735 10.39 -47.77 -4.07
C ILE A 735 10.48 -48.48 -5.42
N LYS A 736 11.54 -49.26 -5.59
CA LYS A 736 11.68 -50.21 -6.71
C LYS A 736 11.18 -51.58 -6.25
N LEU A 737 10.01 -51.98 -6.74
CA LEU A 737 9.44 -53.29 -6.45
C LEU A 737 10.17 -54.39 -7.22
N ARG A 738 10.39 -55.54 -6.57
CA ARG A 738 10.81 -56.78 -7.21
C ARG A 738 9.63 -57.72 -7.29
N LEU A 739 8.86 -57.61 -8.37
CA LEU A 739 7.66 -58.41 -8.57
C LEU A 739 8.04 -59.82 -9.02
N GLU A 740 7.80 -60.80 -8.16
CA GLU A 740 8.00 -62.22 -8.44
C GLU A 740 6.66 -62.97 -8.21
N PRO A 741 6.40 -64.09 -8.92
CA PRO A 741 5.21 -64.90 -8.67
C PRO A 741 5.24 -65.48 -7.24
N GLY A 742 4.40 -64.94 -6.35
CA GLY A 742 4.33 -65.34 -4.95
C GLY A 742 3.05 -66.12 -4.62
N ASP A 743 3.17 -67.13 -3.75
CA ASP A 743 2.04 -67.87 -3.20
C ASP A 743 1.48 -67.14 -1.96
N VAL A 744 0.17 -66.86 -1.98
CA VAL A 744 -0.53 -66.16 -0.88
C VAL A 744 -0.58 -67.02 0.40
N GLN A 745 -0.57 -68.35 0.26
CA GLN A 745 -0.53 -69.26 1.39
C GLN A 745 0.84 -69.21 2.09
N ASP A 746 1.93 -69.21 1.33
CA ASP A 746 3.30 -69.07 1.86
C ASP A 746 3.52 -67.68 2.47
N LEU A 747 2.93 -66.65 1.88
CA LEU A 747 2.93 -65.28 2.40
C LEU A 747 2.29 -65.21 3.80
N VAL A 748 1.09 -65.77 3.95
CA VAL A 748 0.38 -65.81 5.25
C VAL A 748 1.12 -66.69 6.25
N GLY A 749 1.65 -67.83 5.81
CA GLY A 749 2.47 -68.71 6.64
C GLY A 749 3.72 -68.01 7.20
N THR A 750 4.45 -67.30 6.33
CA THR A 750 5.63 -66.51 6.70
C THR A 750 5.28 -65.41 7.69
N ALA A 751 4.16 -64.70 7.48
CA ALA A 751 3.71 -63.65 8.39
C ALA A 751 3.34 -64.20 9.78
N LEU A 752 2.70 -65.38 9.84
CA LEU A 752 2.36 -66.05 11.10
C LEU A 752 3.61 -66.54 11.85
N GLU A 753 4.59 -67.09 11.12
CA GLU A 753 5.87 -67.49 11.72
C GLU A 753 6.64 -66.30 12.30
N GLN A 754 6.65 -65.16 11.60
CA GLN A 754 7.27 -63.92 12.07
C GLN A 754 6.59 -63.33 13.32
N LEU A 755 5.27 -63.53 13.49
CA LEU A 755 4.55 -63.11 14.69
C LEU A 755 4.85 -64.02 15.90
N GLY A 756 5.25 -65.28 15.66
CA GLY A 756 5.69 -66.23 16.69
C GLY A 756 4.73 -66.33 17.87
N LYS A 757 5.24 -66.22 19.10
CA LYS A 757 4.46 -66.28 20.35
C LYS A 757 3.34 -65.22 20.45
N ARG A 758 3.37 -64.16 19.63
CA ARG A 758 2.31 -63.15 19.63
C ARG A 758 1.04 -63.65 18.94
N ALA A 759 1.19 -64.52 17.94
CA ALA A 759 0.06 -65.17 17.27
C ALA A 759 -0.64 -66.21 18.18
N GLU A 760 0.05 -66.74 19.20
CA GLU A 760 -0.54 -67.69 20.15
C GLU A 760 -1.63 -67.08 21.04
N LYS A 761 -1.72 -65.74 21.12
CA LYS A 761 -2.73 -65.02 21.92
C LYS A 761 -4.15 -65.13 21.36
N ASN A 762 -4.28 -65.43 20.07
CA ASN A 762 -5.55 -65.47 19.35
C ASN A 762 -5.51 -66.60 18.32
N PRO A 763 -6.47 -67.55 18.32
CA PRO A 763 -6.51 -68.58 17.30
C PRO A 763 -6.70 -67.95 15.91
N VAL A 764 -5.84 -68.30 14.96
CA VAL A 764 -5.92 -67.84 13.56
C VAL A 764 -6.41 -68.97 12.66
N LYS A 765 -7.53 -68.75 11.96
CA LYS A 765 -8.07 -69.68 10.96
C LYS A 765 -7.80 -69.15 9.55
N VAL A 766 -6.98 -69.88 8.80
CA VAL A 766 -6.66 -69.56 7.41
C VAL A 766 -7.58 -70.34 6.49
N ASN A 767 -8.26 -69.66 5.57
CA ASN A 767 -9.16 -70.23 4.58
C ASN A 767 -8.79 -69.68 3.19
N ILE A 768 -7.84 -70.35 2.55
CA ILE A 768 -7.34 -70.04 1.21
C ILE A 768 -7.63 -71.26 0.33
N PRO A 769 -8.27 -71.10 -0.86
CA PRO A 769 -8.50 -72.19 -1.78
C PRO A 769 -7.19 -72.89 -2.19
N ALA A 770 -7.16 -74.23 -2.22
CA ALA A 770 -5.94 -75.00 -2.53
C ALA A 770 -5.36 -74.75 -3.94
N ASN A 771 -6.16 -74.22 -4.86
CA ASN A 771 -5.74 -73.86 -6.23
C ASN A 771 -5.71 -72.33 -6.42
N PHE A 772 -5.30 -71.56 -5.40
CA PHE A 772 -5.16 -70.11 -5.53
C PHE A 772 -3.98 -69.77 -6.47
N PRO A 773 -4.13 -68.85 -7.44
CA PRO A 773 -3.05 -68.54 -8.38
C PRO A 773 -1.89 -67.78 -7.72
N LEU A 774 -0.70 -67.91 -8.31
CA LEU A 774 0.46 -67.09 -7.93
C LEU A 774 0.19 -65.62 -8.32
N VAL A 775 0.44 -64.71 -7.38
CA VAL A 775 0.21 -63.28 -7.56
C VAL A 775 1.56 -62.57 -7.73
N PRO A 776 1.74 -61.69 -8.73
CA PRO A 776 2.97 -60.93 -8.89
C PRO A 776 3.12 -59.92 -7.73
N MET A 777 4.08 -60.16 -6.83
CA MET A 777 4.30 -59.31 -5.66
C MET A 777 5.77 -59.24 -5.27
N ASP A 778 6.17 -58.18 -4.59
CA ASP A 778 7.39 -58.18 -3.79
C ASP A 778 7.09 -58.91 -2.47
N PHE A 779 7.51 -60.17 -2.40
CA PHE A 779 7.17 -61.06 -1.29
C PHE A 779 7.55 -60.49 0.08
N THR A 780 8.69 -59.80 0.17
CA THR A 780 9.19 -59.26 1.45
C THR A 780 8.32 -58.08 1.91
N LEU A 781 8.02 -57.15 1.01
CA LEU A 781 7.18 -55.99 1.33
C LEU A 781 5.73 -56.42 1.59
N MET A 782 5.21 -57.38 0.84
CA MET A 782 3.86 -57.89 1.07
C MET A 782 3.76 -58.69 2.37
N ALA A 783 4.79 -59.45 2.76
CA ALA A 783 4.82 -60.12 4.06
C ALA A 783 4.75 -59.09 5.19
N GLN A 784 5.44 -57.96 5.05
CA GLN A 784 5.35 -56.84 6.00
C GLN A 784 3.92 -56.26 6.08
N VAL A 785 3.21 -56.13 4.95
CA VAL A 785 1.80 -55.70 4.95
C VAL A 785 0.96 -56.68 5.77
N VAL A 786 1.06 -57.98 5.51
CA VAL A 786 0.27 -59.01 6.21
C VAL A 786 0.61 -59.05 7.70
N VAL A 787 1.88 -58.95 8.09
CA VAL A 787 2.30 -58.84 9.50
C VAL A 787 1.67 -57.61 10.17
N ASN A 788 1.69 -56.44 9.53
CA ASN A 788 1.10 -55.22 10.08
C ASN A 788 -0.42 -55.35 10.29
N LEU A 789 -1.12 -55.96 9.32
CA LEU A 789 -2.57 -56.14 9.41
C LEU A 789 -2.94 -57.19 10.48
N LEU A 790 -2.21 -58.31 10.56
CA LEU A 790 -2.40 -59.32 11.60
C LEU A 790 -2.03 -58.81 13.00
N GLU A 791 -0.95 -58.03 13.13
CA GLU A 791 -0.57 -57.42 14.41
C GLU A 791 -1.66 -56.46 14.89
N ASN A 792 -2.26 -55.67 13.99
CA ASN A 792 -3.42 -54.84 14.33
C ASN A 792 -4.63 -55.70 14.75
N ALA A 793 -4.94 -56.76 14.01
CA ALA A 793 -6.04 -57.66 14.35
C ALA A 793 -5.87 -58.27 15.75
N ILE A 794 -4.68 -58.75 16.11
CA ILE A 794 -4.36 -59.30 17.45
C ILE A 794 -4.47 -58.21 18.52
N LYS A 795 -3.93 -57.02 18.24
CA LYS A 795 -3.83 -55.93 19.22
C LYS A 795 -5.21 -55.34 19.60
N TYR A 796 -6.14 -55.29 18.65
CA TYR A 796 -7.46 -54.69 18.85
C TYR A 796 -8.56 -55.73 19.13
N SER A 797 -8.21 -57.01 19.21
CA SER A 797 -9.13 -58.09 19.54
C SER A 797 -8.99 -58.57 20.99
N PRO A 798 -10.08 -59.03 21.64
CA PRO A 798 -9.99 -59.73 22.92
C PRO A 798 -9.09 -60.97 22.83
N GLN A 799 -8.43 -61.36 23.93
CA GLN A 799 -7.66 -62.61 23.98
C GLN A 799 -8.55 -63.82 23.65
N ASP A 800 -7.98 -64.86 23.03
CA ASP A 800 -8.66 -66.09 22.57
C ASP A 800 -9.77 -65.90 21.52
N SER A 801 -9.98 -64.69 21.01
CA SER A 801 -10.92 -64.46 19.92
C SER A 801 -10.35 -64.88 18.56
N LEU A 802 -11.21 -65.43 17.71
CA LEU A 802 -10.85 -65.96 16.40
C LEU A 802 -10.54 -64.85 15.39
N ILE A 803 -9.35 -64.92 14.79
CA ILE A 803 -8.95 -64.11 13.62
C ILE A 803 -9.04 -65.01 12.39
N GLU A 804 -9.72 -64.54 11.34
CA GLU A 804 -9.88 -65.29 10.09
C GLU A 804 -9.10 -64.61 8.97
N VAL A 805 -8.34 -65.41 8.20
CA VAL A 805 -7.63 -64.93 7.00
C VAL A 805 -8.23 -65.64 5.80
N THR A 806 -8.89 -64.90 4.92
CA THR A 806 -9.56 -65.45 3.74
C THR A 806 -8.97 -64.86 2.47
N ALA A 807 -8.75 -65.68 1.45
CA ALA A 807 -8.38 -65.22 0.11
C ALA A 807 -9.44 -65.62 -0.91
N SER A 808 -9.82 -64.69 -1.78
CA SER A 808 -10.77 -64.91 -2.87
C SER A 808 -10.28 -64.24 -4.15
N LEU A 809 -10.86 -64.64 -5.28
CA LEU A 809 -10.54 -64.13 -6.59
C LEU A 809 -11.78 -63.44 -7.17
N ASP A 810 -11.62 -62.21 -7.66
CA ASP A 810 -12.72 -61.39 -8.16
C ASP A 810 -12.29 -60.69 -9.47
N ASP A 811 -12.93 -61.05 -10.59
CA ASP A 811 -12.84 -60.49 -11.96
C ASP A 811 -11.46 -60.24 -12.62
N SER A 812 -10.33 -60.35 -11.89
CA SER A 812 -8.89 -60.25 -12.29
C SER A 812 -7.97 -59.85 -11.12
N LYS A 813 -8.51 -59.73 -9.90
CA LYS A 813 -7.76 -59.35 -8.70
C LYS A 813 -7.75 -60.48 -7.67
N ALA A 814 -6.64 -60.62 -6.97
CA ALA A 814 -6.54 -61.41 -5.74
C ALA A 814 -6.95 -60.53 -4.56
N ARG A 815 -7.96 -60.97 -3.81
CA ARG A 815 -8.45 -60.29 -2.61
C ARG A 815 -8.04 -61.08 -1.37
N LEU A 816 -7.29 -60.45 -0.47
CA LEU A 816 -6.91 -60.98 0.84
C LEU A 816 -7.63 -60.20 1.93
N GLN A 817 -8.37 -60.89 2.79
CA GLN A 817 -9.10 -60.29 3.90
C GLN A 817 -8.64 -60.86 5.23
N ILE A 818 -8.43 -59.97 6.20
CA ILE A 818 -8.15 -60.31 7.60
C ILE A 818 -9.34 -59.81 8.41
N LEU A 819 -10.06 -60.74 9.03
CA LEU A 819 -11.27 -60.48 9.78
C LEU A 819 -11.01 -60.70 11.26
N ASP A 820 -11.18 -59.65 12.05
CA ASP A 820 -11.04 -59.71 13.50
C ASP A 820 -12.41 -59.66 14.21
N ARG A 821 -12.42 -59.94 15.52
CA ARG A 821 -13.62 -59.80 16.39
C ARG A 821 -13.41 -58.73 17.45
N GLY A 822 -12.59 -57.73 17.11
CA GLY A 822 -12.20 -56.66 18.00
C GLY A 822 -13.24 -55.58 18.17
N VAL A 823 -12.78 -54.47 18.72
CA VAL A 823 -13.60 -53.29 19.02
C VAL A 823 -14.17 -52.58 17.78
N GLY A 824 -13.77 -52.99 16.56
CA GLY A 824 -14.22 -52.44 15.28
C GLY A 824 -13.81 -50.98 15.06
N ILE A 825 -14.01 -50.49 13.83
CA ILE A 825 -13.67 -49.10 13.43
C ILE A 825 -14.97 -48.28 13.26
N PRO A 826 -15.08 -47.06 13.85
CA PRO A 826 -16.23 -46.19 13.64
C PRO A 826 -16.43 -45.82 12.17
N SER A 827 -17.67 -45.57 11.73
CA SER A 827 -17.96 -45.28 10.31
C SER A 827 -17.15 -44.10 9.78
N ASP A 828 -17.02 -43.05 10.58
CA ASP A 828 -16.36 -41.79 10.20
C ASP A 828 -14.83 -41.95 10.10
N ASP A 829 -14.29 -43.04 10.64
CA ASP A 829 -12.87 -43.33 10.67
C ASP A 829 -12.42 -44.33 9.59
N LEU A 830 -13.34 -45.04 8.94
CA LEU A 830 -13.00 -46.12 7.98
C LEU A 830 -12.11 -45.65 6.82
N SER A 831 -12.30 -44.42 6.35
CA SER A 831 -11.45 -43.81 5.31
C SER A 831 -10.15 -43.23 5.86
N ARG A 832 -10.13 -42.85 7.14
CA ARG A 832 -9.04 -42.12 7.80
C ARG A 832 -8.04 -43.02 8.51
N VAL A 833 -8.38 -44.28 8.80
CA VAL A 833 -7.44 -45.23 9.47
C VAL A 833 -6.16 -45.49 8.68
N PHE A 834 -6.13 -45.19 7.38
CA PHE A 834 -4.94 -45.25 6.55
C PHE A 834 -4.21 -43.91 6.41
N ASP A 835 -4.74 -42.83 6.98
CA ASP A 835 -4.09 -41.53 7.01
C ASP A 835 -2.86 -41.58 7.93
N LYS A 836 -1.82 -40.82 7.56
CA LYS A 836 -0.56 -40.78 8.28
C LYS A 836 -0.78 -40.32 9.72
N PHE A 837 -0.22 -41.06 10.69
CA PHE A 837 -0.29 -40.75 12.12
C PHE A 837 -1.71 -40.71 12.69
N TYR A 838 -2.72 -41.15 11.93
CA TYR A 838 -4.10 -41.14 12.39
C TYR A 838 -4.34 -42.28 13.38
N ARG A 839 -5.04 -41.95 14.47
CA ARG A 839 -5.45 -42.91 15.49
C ARG A 839 -6.88 -42.59 15.91
N VAL A 840 -7.72 -43.60 15.93
CA VAL A 840 -9.07 -43.50 16.50
C VAL A 840 -8.92 -43.19 18.00
N GLN A 841 -9.45 -42.05 18.45
CA GLN A 841 -9.41 -41.65 19.87
C GLN A 841 -10.31 -42.57 20.68
N ARG A 842 -9.73 -43.50 21.45
CA ARG A 842 -10.45 -44.38 22.39
C ARG A 842 -9.72 -44.47 23.73
N PRO A 843 -10.44 -44.61 24.84
CA PRO A 843 -9.84 -44.74 26.17
C PRO A 843 -9.39 -46.19 26.38
N GLU A 844 -8.10 -46.49 26.17
CA GLU A 844 -7.26 -47.44 26.95
C GLU A 844 -5.96 -47.86 26.22
N SER A 845 -4.87 -47.87 26.99
CA SER A 845 -3.63 -48.70 26.99
C SER A 845 -2.92 -49.20 25.72
N VAL A 846 -3.38 -48.92 24.50
CA VAL A 846 -2.83 -49.52 23.27
C VAL A 846 -1.79 -48.59 22.60
N SER A 847 -0.50 -48.84 22.82
CA SER A 847 0.62 -48.04 22.29
C SER A 847 0.91 -48.35 20.80
N GLY A 848 1.00 -47.33 19.93
CA GLY A 848 1.32 -47.48 18.50
C GLY A 848 1.48 -46.13 17.78
N THR A 849 2.29 -46.10 16.71
CA THR A 849 2.72 -44.88 16.01
C THR A 849 1.73 -44.32 14.98
N GLY A 850 0.65 -45.04 14.67
CA GLY A 850 -0.29 -44.65 13.60
C GLY A 850 0.29 -44.74 12.18
N LEU A 851 1.48 -45.33 12.01
CA LEU A 851 2.16 -45.44 10.72
C LEU A 851 1.92 -46.78 10.01
N GLY A 852 1.62 -47.85 10.74
CA GLY A 852 1.54 -49.22 10.18
C GLY A 852 0.56 -49.34 9.02
N LEU A 853 -0.68 -48.85 9.17
CA LEU A 853 -1.69 -48.91 8.11
C LEU A 853 -1.36 -47.98 6.93
N SER A 854 -0.80 -46.79 7.17
CA SER A 854 -0.37 -45.88 6.10
C SER A 854 0.78 -46.45 5.26
N ILE A 855 1.72 -47.19 5.88
CA ILE A 855 2.79 -47.89 5.18
C ILE A 855 2.21 -49.06 4.39
N SER A 856 1.30 -49.83 4.99
CA SER A 856 0.62 -50.91 4.27
C SER A 856 -0.11 -50.40 3.04
N LYS A 857 -0.79 -49.24 3.13
CA LYS A 857 -1.42 -48.57 1.99
C LYS A 857 -0.41 -48.19 0.91
N GLY A 858 0.67 -47.50 1.26
CA GLY A 858 1.70 -47.12 0.29
C GLY A 858 2.39 -48.31 -0.39
N ILE A 859 2.59 -49.43 0.32
CA ILE A 859 3.12 -50.67 -0.29
C ILE A 859 2.10 -51.27 -1.25
N VAL A 860 0.83 -51.39 -0.86
CA VAL A 860 -0.23 -51.97 -1.71
C VAL A 860 -0.49 -51.11 -2.95
N GLU A 861 -0.56 -49.79 -2.81
CA GLU A 861 -0.71 -48.85 -3.93
C GLU A 861 0.50 -48.90 -4.87
N ALA A 862 1.73 -49.06 -4.35
CA ALA A 862 2.91 -49.25 -5.19
C ALA A 862 2.83 -50.53 -6.05
N HIS A 863 2.14 -51.57 -5.55
CA HIS A 863 1.86 -52.81 -6.30
C HIS A 863 0.67 -52.68 -7.27
N GLY A 864 0.10 -51.47 -7.43
CA GLY A 864 -1.10 -51.25 -8.25
C GLY A 864 -2.40 -51.79 -7.62
N GLY A 865 -2.35 -52.11 -6.32
CA GLY A 865 -3.48 -52.63 -5.56
C GLY A 865 -4.23 -51.56 -4.76
N GLU A 866 -5.25 -51.99 -4.02
CA GLU A 866 -6.03 -51.14 -3.12
C GLU A 866 -6.13 -51.79 -1.73
N VAL A 867 -6.12 -50.99 -0.66
CA VAL A 867 -6.39 -51.46 0.71
C VAL A 867 -7.52 -50.66 1.32
N CYS A 868 -8.48 -51.34 1.95
CA CYS A 868 -9.61 -50.70 2.61
C CYS A 868 -9.98 -51.38 3.93
N ALA A 869 -10.73 -50.66 4.76
CA ALA A 869 -11.29 -51.16 6.02
C ALA A 869 -12.82 -51.19 5.92
N LYS A 870 -13.42 -52.32 6.29
CA LYS A 870 -14.87 -52.53 6.30
C LYS A 870 -15.33 -52.96 7.69
N LYS A 871 -16.60 -52.70 8.00
CA LYS A 871 -17.23 -53.21 9.23
C LYS A 871 -17.58 -54.68 9.07
N ARG A 872 -17.34 -55.47 10.12
CA ARG A 872 -17.75 -56.87 10.18
C ARG A 872 -19.14 -56.99 10.79
N GLU A 873 -20.02 -57.76 10.15
CA GLU A 873 -21.31 -58.13 10.74
C GLU A 873 -21.08 -59.01 11.98
N GLY A 874 -21.64 -58.60 13.13
CA GLY A 874 -21.43 -59.27 14.42
C GLY A 874 -20.26 -58.73 15.26
N GLY A 875 -19.63 -57.62 14.87
CA GLY A 875 -18.55 -56.96 15.61
C GLY A 875 -17.14 -57.28 15.09
N GLY A 876 -16.23 -56.30 15.17
CA GLY A 876 -14.87 -56.37 14.61
C GLY A 876 -14.67 -55.53 13.33
N ALA A 877 -13.49 -55.65 12.73
CA ALA A 877 -13.18 -55.04 11.44
C ALA A 877 -12.76 -56.09 10.39
N ILE A 878 -12.87 -55.71 9.12
CA ILE A 878 -12.34 -56.44 7.98
C ILE A 878 -11.31 -55.52 7.32
N LEU A 879 -10.06 -55.94 7.31
CA LEU A 879 -8.99 -55.29 6.54
C LEU A 879 -8.80 -56.06 5.24
N GLU A 880 -9.00 -55.38 4.12
CA GLU A 880 -9.03 -55.98 2.79
C GLU A 880 -7.92 -55.39 1.93
N VAL A 881 -7.13 -56.27 1.31
CA VAL A 881 -6.08 -55.94 0.34
C VAL A 881 -6.46 -56.56 -1.00
N GLU A 882 -6.49 -55.75 -2.05
CA GLU A 882 -6.69 -56.20 -3.43
C GLU A 882 -5.40 -56.01 -4.23
N LEU A 883 -4.96 -57.05 -4.93
CA LEU A 883 -3.79 -57.03 -5.81
C LEU A 883 -4.17 -57.47 -7.23
N PRO A 884 -3.65 -56.83 -8.28
CA PRO A 884 -3.89 -57.26 -9.66
C PRO A 884 -3.15 -58.57 -9.98
N LEU A 885 -3.79 -59.47 -10.73
CA LEU A 885 -3.17 -60.73 -11.21
C LEU A 885 -2.29 -60.54 -12.46
N SER A 886 -2.40 -59.39 -13.11
CA SER A 886 -1.57 -58.96 -14.24
C SER A 886 -1.16 -57.51 -14.03
N VAL A 887 0.15 -57.25 -14.03
CA VAL A 887 0.72 -55.90 -13.92
C VAL A 887 0.81 -55.26 -15.30
#